data_AF-A0A2G6DBM6-F1
#
_entry.id   AF-A0A2G6DBM6-F1
#
_cell.length_a   1.000
_cell.length_b   1.000
_cell.length_c   1.000
_cell.angle_alpha   90.00
_cell.angle_beta   90.00
_cell.angle_gamma   90.00
#
_symmetry.space_group_name_H-M   'P 1'
#
loop_
_entity.id
_entity.type
_entity.pdbx_description
1 polymer ?
#
loop_
_entity_poly.entity_id
_entity_poly.type
_entity_poly.pdbx_seq_one_letter_code
_entity_poly.pdbx_strand_id
1 'polypeptide(L)'
;MKYLSVVILAGTLSPLPNLAFSEEKSGSQLRWDGAVEYNFESYRAKRTGVLHSKLDEGIEGVHSESDNGKKAETFKEAILHHWFDKLIDGRGVLGFTDGEISVRPIPISIDDIDPHRSLLVHDLATLSSTSTHRRVTPFDSGVGFSLQRVLTTLANQVPGGPTAEDIFKQMWDTQNSSNNGLIPDNVHCDTNINGFPVNPCPRAEGKTETDGDIIDRINEYRPTALVNRIDLAHQDWRNCGEYRIIYGKDGGGGKKNLIIFESVLPNPKPGCRSGCRDVIDFWVSLSGESSPRKRALELEKFYFKGLKGYSPVVHVNHYSSSSTSGFYGGSNSGQIRTNQFMGRDEDDPWQLKEFKTFVSCSASEGRCDLDIIPISVKGNPYGELWNYDIANNGSASLSHKAGEFQKNVLRQVNRNLLGNPSMGRFSYAVQPNHNAALSTSQGFPGAVDNYRQQMEKAVEQDGSFENSLKKAGRPLRLTAAQLANRATALSCAGCHKPSTFDLDEPNAIGPGQQWPSADFVHVDVEVADFVPVDAEIENMRGFGVRRRFFDTPNAFALSPALKQMFLPARTRNLVNLHNENVHNCKPSLIPSLDTKRPITASEVRAFNSAVKDLVNPAILKRAKEQLREADASKGAFGSRLKPSGGRSFVNLAKQKEIIHEAEKEMLSEPDLRDLFERNVLPSHKQLEKVTLSPDQKRQMASGEGSLKSKIANELERRFPPRKTVTGSFRVH
;
A
#
# COMPACT_ATOMS: atom_id res chain seq x y z
N MET A 1 14.54 30.94 34.50
CA MET A 1 15.49 31.15 35.62
C MET A 1 15.71 29.80 36.29
N LYS A 2 16.90 29.36 36.69
CA LYS A 2 18.29 29.78 36.52
C LYS A 2 19.13 28.65 37.19
N TYR A 3 20.17 28.16 36.50
CA TYR A 3 21.44 27.57 37.01
C TYR A 3 21.37 26.31 37.90
N LEU A 4 22.36 25.39 37.92
CA LEU A 4 23.81 25.52 37.75
C LEU A 4 24.44 24.15 37.37
N SER A 5 25.52 24.18 36.59
CA SER A 5 26.43 23.07 36.28
C SER A 5 27.62 23.06 37.25
N VAL A 6 28.21 21.88 37.57
CA VAL A 6 29.63 21.71 37.93
C VAL A 6 30.14 20.31 37.50
N VAL A 7 31.37 20.30 37.00
CA VAL A 7 32.22 19.19 36.49
C VAL A 7 33.18 18.71 37.59
N ILE A 8 33.68 17.45 37.54
CA ILE A 8 35.12 17.07 37.66
C ILE A 8 35.34 15.53 37.66
N LEU A 9 36.22 15.14 36.72
CA LEU A 9 37.23 14.06 36.57
C LEU A 9 37.22 12.70 37.31
N ALA A 10 37.42 11.68 36.47
CA ALA A 10 38.49 10.65 36.43
C ALA A 10 38.97 9.94 37.71
N GLY A 11 39.00 8.60 37.64
CA GLY A 11 39.73 7.74 38.56
C GLY A 11 39.63 6.26 38.17
N THR A 12 40.65 5.79 37.45
CA THR A 12 40.98 4.37 37.20
C THR A 12 41.25 3.61 38.50
N LEU A 13 40.84 2.34 38.59
CA LEU A 13 41.63 1.21 39.12
C LEU A 13 40.83 -0.11 39.02
N SER A 14 41.50 -1.14 38.48
CA SER A 14 41.07 -2.55 38.41
C SER A 14 41.47 -3.31 39.72
N PRO A 15 41.45 -4.66 39.77
CA PRO A 15 40.32 -5.49 40.19
C PRO A 15 40.71 -6.45 41.36
N LEU A 16 39.85 -7.45 41.65
CA LEU A 16 40.06 -8.76 42.33
C LEU A 16 39.16 -8.97 43.58
N PRO A 17 38.93 -10.22 44.05
CA PRO A 17 38.18 -11.28 43.37
C PRO A 17 37.21 -12.05 44.31
N ASN A 18 36.42 -12.94 43.72
CA ASN A 18 35.91 -14.23 44.26
C ASN A 18 35.68 -14.37 45.77
N LEU A 19 34.42 -14.57 46.16
CA LEU A 19 34.06 -15.62 47.14
C LEU A 19 32.75 -16.28 46.71
N ALA A 20 32.83 -17.58 46.50
CA ALA A 20 31.71 -18.50 46.31
C ALA A 20 31.46 -19.25 47.63
N PHE A 21 30.18 -19.45 47.99
CA PHE A 21 29.64 -20.52 48.85
C PHE A 21 28.13 -20.58 48.56
N SER A 22 27.66 -21.55 47.78
CA SER A 22 27.08 -22.86 48.14
C SER A 22 25.72 -22.81 48.86
N GLU A 23 24.74 -23.40 48.17
CA GLU A 23 23.55 -24.15 48.61
C GLU A 23 23.09 -24.05 50.09
N GLU A 24 21.81 -23.73 50.32
CA GLU A 24 20.81 -24.76 50.68
C GLU A 24 19.36 -24.24 50.69
N LYS A 25 18.45 -25.21 50.58
CA LYS A 25 17.00 -25.12 50.50
C LYS A 25 16.36 -24.58 51.79
N SER A 26 15.23 -23.89 51.68
CA SER A 26 13.94 -24.29 52.27
C SER A 26 12.93 -23.16 52.17
N GLY A 27 11.67 -23.53 51.93
CA GLY A 27 10.56 -22.59 51.89
C GLY A 27 10.12 -22.15 53.27
N SER A 28 9.66 -20.91 53.34
CA SER A 28 8.66 -20.49 54.31
C SER A 28 7.94 -19.26 53.79
N GLN A 29 6.61 -19.36 53.73
CA GLN A 29 5.69 -18.23 53.74
C GLN A 29 6.09 -17.25 54.84
N LEU A 30 6.16 -15.96 54.52
CA LEU A 30 5.97 -14.89 55.50
C LEU A 30 5.32 -13.70 54.81
N ARG A 31 4.21 -13.27 55.43
CA ARG A 31 3.39 -12.11 55.13
C ARG A 31 4.23 -10.84 55.05
N TRP A 32 3.86 -9.95 54.14
CA TRP A 32 4.20 -8.53 54.20
C TRP A 32 2.92 -7.74 54.41
N ASP A 33 2.72 -7.32 55.66
CA ASP A 33 1.91 -6.16 56.02
C ASP A 33 2.69 -4.90 55.67
N GLY A 34 2.05 -3.95 54.98
CA GLY A 34 2.69 -2.71 54.55
C GLY A 34 1.83 -1.92 53.58
N ALA A 35 0.62 -1.57 54.00
CA ALA A 35 -0.21 -0.59 53.31
C ALA A 35 0.47 0.79 53.40
N VAL A 36 0.83 1.34 52.24
CA VAL A 36 1.06 2.78 52.08
C VAL A 36 0.01 3.27 51.10
N GLU A 37 -1.05 3.87 51.64
CA GLU A 37 -2.04 4.64 50.90
C GLU A 37 -1.35 5.82 50.21
N TYR A 38 -1.29 5.78 48.87
CA TYR A 38 -1.05 6.99 48.09
C TYR A 38 -2.39 7.66 47.80
N ASN A 39 -2.68 8.69 48.60
CA ASN A 39 -3.79 9.61 48.43
C ASN A 39 -3.66 10.37 47.09
N PHE A 40 -4.59 10.10 46.16
CA PHE A 40 -4.60 10.63 44.80
C PHE A 40 -5.56 11.83 44.61
N GLU A 41 -5.86 12.60 45.67
CA GLU A 41 -6.78 13.75 45.57
C GLU A 41 -6.13 15.15 45.58
N SER A 42 -4.83 15.32 45.84
CA SER A 42 -4.26 16.68 45.90
C SER A 42 -3.70 17.26 44.59
N TYR A 43 -3.69 16.51 43.48
CA TYR A 43 -3.10 16.95 42.21
C TYR A 43 -4.09 17.44 41.13
N ARG A 44 -5.38 17.62 41.46
CA ARG A 44 -6.43 18.00 40.49
C ARG A 44 -6.85 19.48 40.51
N ALA A 45 -6.29 20.32 41.39
CA ALA A 45 -6.84 21.68 41.62
C ALA A 45 -6.01 22.87 41.08
N LYS A 46 -4.93 22.68 40.30
CA LYS A 46 -4.06 23.83 39.89
C LYS A 46 -3.79 24.01 38.39
N ARG A 47 -4.50 23.32 37.49
CA ARG A 47 -4.34 23.54 36.03
C ARG A 47 -5.61 23.71 35.18
N THR A 48 -6.78 23.75 35.82
CA THR A 48 -8.06 24.03 35.14
C THR A 48 -8.48 25.51 35.22
N GLY A 49 -7.80 26.34 36.01
CA GLY A 49 -8.22 27.72 36.28
C GLY A 49 -7.81 28.80 35.27
N VAL A 50 -7.07 28.49 34.20
CA VAL A 50 -6.53 29.52 33.27
C VAL A 50 -7.13 29.43 31.86
N LEU A 51 -7.87 28.36 31.53
CA LEU A 51 -8.57 28.27 30.24
C LEU A 51 -10.06 28.64 30.30
N HIS A 52 -10.69 28.63 31.48
CA HIS A 52 -12.08 29.06 31.63
C HIS A 52 -12.25 30.58 31.80
N SER A 53 -11.28 31.29 32.38
CA SER A 53 -11.44 32.70 32.70
C SER A 53 -11.43 33.66 31.49
N LYS A 54 -11.07 33.20 30.28
CA LYS A 54 -11.15 34.02 29.06
C LYS A 54 -12.37 33.73 28.19
N LEU A 55 -13.18 32.74 28.55
CA LEU A 55 -14.45 32.44 27.89
C LEU A 55 -15.65 33.01 28.65
N ASP A 56 -15.52 33.25 29.96
CA ASP A 56 -16.63 33.74 30.80
C ASP A 56 -16.72 35.28 30.91
N GLU A 57 -15.68 36.05 30.56
CA GLU A 57 -15.71 37.53 30.62
C GLU A 57 -16.62 38.20 29.56
N GLY A 58 -17.28 37.41 28.70
CA GLY A 58 -18.31 37.89 27.77
C GLY A 58 -19.76 37.66 28.21
N ILE A 59 -19.99 37.06 29.38
CA ILE A 59 -21.32 36.55 29.76
C ILE A 59 -21.69 36.99 31.20
N GLU A 60 -21.67 38.29 31.49
CA GLU A 60 -22.46 38.81 32.61
C GLU A 60 -23.15 40.11 32.20
N GLY A 61 -24.36 39.94 31.65
CA GLY A 61 -25.28 41.02 31.34
C GLY A 61 -26.43 40.52 30.48
N VAL A 62 -27.65 40.69 30.99
CA VAL A 62 -28.95 40.60 30.31
C VAL A 62 -29.71 39.28 30.43
N HIS A 63 -30.67 39.29 31.34
CA HIS A 63 -31.86 38.45 31.38
C HIS A 63 -32.83 38.88 30.25
N SER A 64 -32.91 38.12 29.16
CA SER A 64 -34.13 38.01 28.34
C SER A 64 -34.12 36.74 27.48
N GLU A 65 -35.23 36.00 27.47
CA GLU A 65 -35.38 34.70 26.79
C GLU A 65 -35.36 34.79 25.25
N SER A 66 -35.30 36.00 24.65
CA SER A 66 -35.31 36.17 23.19
C SER A 66 -33.92 36.15 22.53
N ASP A 67 -32.84 36.11 23.30
CA ASP A 67 -31.46 36.27 22.78
C ASP A 67 -30.63 34.96 22.74
N ASN A 68 -31.21 33.87 23.24
CA ASN A 68 -30.55 32.54 23.24
C ASN A 68 -30.38 31.94 21.85
N GLY A 69 -31.27 32.28 20.90
CA GLY A 69 -31.17 31.82 19.51
C GLY A 69 -29.95 32.40 18.79
N LYS A 70 -29.74 33.72 18.90
CA LYS A 70 -28.61 34.41 18.26
C LYS A 70 -27.27 34.01 18.87
N LYS A 71 -27.17 33.89 20.21
CA LYS A 71 -25.93 33.48 20.89
C LYS A 71 -25.53 32.04 20.56
N ALA A 72 -26.48 31.13 20.38
CA ALA A 72 -26.19 29.76 19.94
C ALA A 72 -25.65 29.73 18.50
N GLU A 73 -26.15 30.60 17.62
CA GLU A 73 -25.67 30.77 16.24
C GLU A 73 -24.24 31.33 16.22
N THR A 74 -23.95 32.37 17.00
CA THR A 74 -22.59 32.96 17.09
C THR A 74 -21.57 31.99 17.70
N PHE A 75 -22.00 31.15 18.64
CA PHE A 75 -21.14 30.13 19.24
C PHE A 75 -20.82 28.98 18.27
N LYS A 76 -21.79 28.56 17.45
CA LYS A 76 -21.58 27.57 16.38
C LYS A 76 -20.59 28.09 15.33
N GLU A 77 -20.75 29.34 14.89
CA GLU A 77 -19.84 29.99 13.95
C GLU A 77 -18.42 30.09 14.53
N ALA A 78 -18.26 30.49 15.79
CA ALA A 78 -16.96 30.60 16.44
C ALA A 78 -16.24 29.25 16.57
N ILE A 79 -16.97 28.17 16.87
CA ILE A 79 -16.41 26.80 16.91
C ILE A 79 -15.97 26.36 15.50
N LEU A 80 -16.81 26.58 14.49
CA LEU A 80 -16.46 26.25 13.11
C LEU A 80 -15.22 27.01 12.65
N HIS A 81 -15.15 28.32 12.88
CA HIS A 81 -13.98 29.15 12.56
C HIS A 81 -12.72 28.67 13.29
N HIS A 82 -12.80 28.34 14.58
CA HIS A 82 -11.67 27.78 15.31
C HIS A 82 -11.15 26.47 14.70
N TRP A 83 -12.05 25.59 14.25
CA TRP A 83 -11.68 24.34 13.59
C TRP A 83 -11.18 24.54 12.16
N PHE A 84 -11.72 25.53 11.43
CA PHE A 84 -11.20 25.97 10.14
C PHE A 84 -9.74 26.41 10.26
N ASP A 85 -9.39 27.25 11.23
CA ASP A 85 -8.01 27.68 11.44
C ASP A 85 -7.07 26.50 11.74
N LYS A 86 -7.54 25.51 12.50
CA LYS A 86 -6.77 24.28 12.76
C LYS A 86 -6.61 23.38 11.53
N LEU A 87 -7.60 23.33 10.65
CA LEU A 87 -7.54 22.62 9.37
C LEU A 87 -6.57 23.32 8.42
N ILE A 88 -6.59 24.65 8.38
CA ILE A 88 -5.71 25.50 7.57
C ILE A 88 -4.25 25.36 8.02
N ASP A 89 -3.98 25.18 9.31
CA ASP A 89 -2.65 24.85 9.84
C ASP A 89 -2.14 23.43 9.43
N GLY A 90 -2.88 22.70 8.60
CA GLY A 90 -2.53 21.38 8.08
C GLY A 90 -2.64 20.25 9.11
N ARG A 91 -3.13 20.53 10.32
CA ARG A 91 -3.11 19.61 11.48
C ARG A 91 -3.94 18.35 11.29
N GLY A 92 -4.98 18.38 10.45
CA GLY A 92 -5.86 17.27 10.17
C GLY A 92 -6.39 17.30 8.75
N VAL A 93 -6.91 16.16 8.30
CA VAL A 93 -7.72 16.09 7.08
C VAL A 93 -9.13 15.76 7.50
N LEU A 94 -10.12 16.49 6.99
CA LEU A 94 -11.50 16.10 7.18
C LEU A 94 -11.74 14.78 6.43
N GLY A 95 -12.43 13.87 7.10
CA GLY A 95 -12.87 12.62 6.51
C GLY A 95 -14.05 12.08 7.30
N PHE A 96 -14.08 10.77 7.50
CA PHE A 96 -15.21 10.07 8.09
C PHE A 96 -14.76 9.06 9.15
N THR A 97 -15.71 8.59 9.94
CA THR A 97 -15.58 7.43 10.83
C THR A 97 -16.85 6.59 10.74
N ASP A 98 -16.78 5.33 11.17
CA ASP A 98 -17.98 4.49 11.30
C ASP A 98 -18.94 5.10 12.34
N GLY A 99 -20.19 5.28 11.95
CA GLY A 99 -21.26 5.90 12.72
C GLY A 99 -22.12 4.90 13.50
N GLU A 100 -23.15 5.45 14.15
CA GLU A 100 -24.03 4.69 15.06
C GLU A 100 -25.07 3.81 14.35
N ILE A 101 -25.43 4.16 13.10
CA ILE A 101 -26.38 3.36 12.34
C ILE A 101 -25.61 2.21 11.73
N SER A 102 -25.94 0.99 12.12
CA SER A 102 -25.30 -0.22 11.61
C SER A 102 -26.34 -1.20 11.09
N VAL A 103 -26.06 -1.80 9.94
CA VAL A 103 -26.82 -2.94 9.41
C VAL A 103 -25.90 -4.13 9.29
N ARG A 104 -26.41 -5.30 9.70
CA ARG A 104 -25.65 -6.54 9.62
C ARG A 104 -25.86 -7.16 8.23
N PRO A 105 -24.79 -7.36 7.44
CA PRO A 105 -24.92 -8.06 6.17
C PRO A 105 -25.26 -9.53 6.41
N ILE A 106 -25.70 -10.21 5.36
CA ILE A 106 -25.90 -11.66 5.43
C ILE A 106 -24.52 -12.32 5.44
N PRO A 107 -24.20 -13.11 6.49
CA PRO A 107 -22.91 -13.74 6.57
C PRO A 107 -22.70 -14.72 5.41
N ILE A 108 -21.52 -14.67 4.82
CA ILE A 108 -21.01 -15.69 3.90
C ILE A 108 -19.94 -16.51 4.61
N SER A 109 -19.70 -17.71 4.10
CA SER A 109 -18.64 -18.61 4.53
C SER A 109 -17.42 -18.52 3.60
N ILE A 110 -16.33 -19.19 3.98
CA ILE A 110 -15.14 -19.34 3.13
C ILE A 110 -15.49 -20.06 1.82
N ASP A 111 -16.40 -21.03 1.88
CA ASP A 111 -16.79 -21.86 0.73
C ASP A 111 -17.62 -21.09 -0.31
N ASP A 112 -18.16 -19.93 0.06
CA ASP A 112 -18.89 -19.04 -0.85
C ASP A 112 -17.95 -18.19 -1.72
N ILE A 113 -16.65 -18.20 -1.45
CA ILE A 113 -15.65 -17.46 -2.21
C ILE A 113 -14.84 -18.39 -3.10
N ASP A 114 -14.92 -18.14 -4.42
CA ASP A 114 -13.98 -18.65 -5.40
C ASP A 114 -12.78 -17.67 -5.49
N PRO A 115 -11.61 -18.01 -4.93
CA PRO A 115 -10.45 -17.13 -4.95
C PRO A 115 -9.95 -16.83 -6.38
N HIS A 116 -10.23 -17.69 -7.35
CA HIS A 116 -9.85 -17.49 -8.76
C HIS A 116 -10.78 -16.52 -9.52
N ARG A 117 -11.86 -16.07 -8.88
CA ARG A 117 -12.79 -15.08 -9.43
C ARG A 117 -12.84 -13.78 -8.63
N SER A 118 -12.65 -13.89 -7.32
CA SER A 118 -12.83 -12.76 -6.39
C SER A 118 -11.52 -12.17 -5.86
N LEU A 119 -10.40 -12.89 -6.00
CA LEU A 119 -9.10 -12.45 -5.49
C LEU A 119 -8.02 -12.40 -6.57
N LEU A 120 -8.00 -13.39 -7.46
CA LEU A 120 -7.01 -13.53 -8.51
C LEU A 120 -7.69 -14.05 -9.78
N VAL A 121 -8.20 -13.14 -10.61
CA VAL A 121 -8.82 -13.49 -11.90
C VAL A 121 -7.71 -13.71 -12.91
N HIS A 122 -7.51 -14.97 -13.30
CA HIS A 122 -6.40 -15.40 -14.17
C HIS A 122 -6.84 -16.33 -15.30
N ASP A 123 -8.16 -16.56 -15.43
CA ASP A 123 -8.69 -17.36 -16.53
C ASP A 123 -8.69 -16.55 -17.84
N LEU A 124 -8.14 -17.16 -18.90
CA LEU A 124 -8.02 -16.50 -20.21
C LEU A 124 -9.38 -16.05 -20.75
N ALA A 125 -10.43 -16.84 -20.52
CA ALA A 125 -11.77 -16.52 -21.00
C ALA A 125 -12.31 -15.19 -20.44
N THR A 126 -12.00 -14.84 -19.19
CA THR A 126 -12.33 -13.53 -18.61
C THR A 126 -11.37 -12.46 -19.10
N LEU A 127 -10.07 -12.72 -19.11
CA LEU A 127 -9.03 -11.73 -19.45
C LEU A 127 -9.07 -11.30 -20.93
N SER A 128 -9.44 -12.21 -21.84
CA SER A 128 -9.53 -11.94 -23.27
C SER A 128 -10.95 -11.67 -23.76
N SER A 129 -11.97 -11.75 -22.89
CA SER A 129 -13.35 -11.46 -23.29
C SER A 129 -13.54 -9.96 -23.47
N THR A 130 -14.25 -9.58 -24.54
CA THR A 130 -14.59 -8.19 -24.83
C THR A 130 -16.10 -7.96 -24.78
N SER A 131 -16.49 -6.69 -24.67
CA SER A 131 -17.89 -6.28 -24.73
C SER A 131 -18.52 -6.44 -26.13
N THR A 132 -17.72 -6.47 -27.19
CA THR A 132 -18.21 -6.56 -28.58
C THR A 132 -18.50 -8.02 -28.95
N HIS A 133 -19.59 -8.27 -29.68
CA HIS A 133 -19.95 -9.63 -30.19
C HIS A 133 -18.96 -10.19 -31.23
N ARG A 134 -17.83 -9.51 -31.46
CA ARG A 134 -16.82 -9.93 -32.43
C ARG A 134 -15.93 -10.98 -31.78
N ARG A 135 -15.50 -11.98 -32.55
CA ARG A 135 -14.51 -12.95 -32.10
C ARG A 135 -13.17 -12.21 -32.02
N VAL A 136 -12.89 -11.64 -30.85
CA VAL A 136 -11.67 -10.91 -30.55
C VAL A 136 -10.57 -11.90 -30.23
N THR A 137 -9.41 -11.76 -30.85
CA THR A 137 -8.23 -12.54 -30.47
C THR A 137 -7.53 -11.86 -29.30
N PRO A 138 -6.70 -12.57 -28.50
CA PRO A 138 -5.88 -11.92 -27.46
C PRO A 138 -4.97 -10.79 -27.96
N PHE A 139 -4.90 -10.55 -29.27
CA PHE A 139 -4.09 -9.55 -29.96
C PHE A 139 -4.88 -8.34 -30.48
N ASP A 140 -6.20 -8.29 -30.28
CA ASP A 140 -6.97 -7.13 -30.73
C ASP A 140 -6.61 -5.92 -29.85
N SER A 141 -6.05 -4.90 -30.47
CA SER A 141 -5.66 -3.64 -29.87
C SER A 141 -6.85 -2.89 -29.25
N GLY A 142 -6.65 -2.32 -28.07
CA GLY A 142 -7.60 -1.38 -27.45
C GLY A 142 -8.87 -1.98 -26.81
N VAL A 143 -8.98 -3.30 -26.67
CA VAL A 143 -10.13 -3.97 -26.05
C VAL A 143 -9.73 -4.79 -24.81
N GLY A 144 -10.71 -5.20 -24.00
CA GLY A 144 -10.47 -6.02 -22.81
C GLY A 144 -9.55 -5.33 -21.79
N PHE A 145 -8.57 -6.08 -21.28
CA PHE A 145 -7.53 -5.57 -20.38
C PHE A 145 -6.17 -5.43 -21.08
N SER A 146 -6.12 -5.20 -22.40
CA SER A 146 -4.85 -5.01 -23.13
C SER A 146 -3.98 -3.88 -22.54
N LEU A 147 -2.65 -4.03 -22.62
CA LEU A 147 -1.72 -3.01 -22.13
C LEU A 147 -1.94 -1.67 -22.84
N GLN A 148 -2.16 -1.72 -24.16
CA GLN A 148 -2.47 -0.53 -24.95
C GLN A 148 -3.69 0.22 -24.39
N ARG A 149 -4.79 -0.47 -24.04
CA ARG A 149 -5.95 0.20 -23.45
C ARG A 149 -5.63 0.88 -22.13
N VAL A 150 -4.83 0.27 -21.27
CA VAL A 150 -4.39 0.90 -20.01
C VAL A 150 -3.58 2.15 -20.30
N LEU A 151 -2.58 2.08 -21.17
CA LEU A 151 -1.73 3.22 -21.52
C LEU A 151 -2.54 4.34 -22.19
N THR A 152 -3.42 4.01 -23.15
CA THR A 152 -4.35 4.97 -23.78
C THR A 152 -5.30 5.60 -22.75
N THR A 153 -5.77 4.82 -21.77
CA THR A 153 -6.63 5.35 -20.71
C THR A 153 -5.89 6.38 -19.85
N LEU A 154 -4.62 6.11 -19.51
CA LEU A 154 -3.78 7.05 -18.76
C LEU A 154 -3.45 8.31 -19.58
N ALA A 155 -3.06 8.14 -20.84
CA ALA A 155 -2.83 9.21 -21.80
C ALA A 155 -4.03 10.16 -21.90
N ASN A 156 -5.23 9.61 -22.11
CA ASN A 156 -6.45 10.39 -22.28
C ASN A 156 -6.89 11.16 -21.03
N GLN A 157 -6.36 10.83 -19.84
CA GLN A 157 -6.64 11.56 -18.61
C GLN A 157 -5.79 12.83 -18.46
N VAL A 158 -4.80 13.03 -19.33
CA VAL A 158 -3.91 14.19 -19.33
C VAL A 158 -4.15 14.99 -20.61
N PRO A 159 -4.83 16.16 -20.54
CA PRO A 159 -5.13 16.97 -21.71
C PRO A 159 -3.87 17.39 -22.46
N GLY A 160 -3.80 17.09 -23.77
CA GLY A 160 -2.62 17.34 -24.59
C GLY A 160 -1.40 16.47 -24.25
N GLY A 161 -1.62 15.41 -23.47
CA GLY A 161 -0.60 14.49 -23.00
C GLY A 161 -0.04 13.53 -24.06
N PRO A 162 0.87 12.63 -23.65
CA PRO A 162 1.51 11.67 -24.53
C PRO A 162 0.53 10.63 -25.08
N THR A 163 0.91 9.95 -26.16
CA THR A 163 0.22 8.74 -26.65
C THR A 163 0.57 7.51 -25.81
N ALA A 164 -0.07 6.36 -26.06
CA ALA A 164 0.27 5.11 -25.38
C ALA A 164 1.70 4.65 -25.72
N GLU A 165 2.09 4.86 -26.98
CA GLU A 165 3.39 4.59 -27.56
C GLU A 165 4.47 5.44 -26.89
N ASP A 166 4.20 6.74 -26.72
CA ASP A 166 5.11 7.64 -26.02
C ASP A 166 5.34 7.19 -24.57
N ILE A 167 4.29 6.81 -23.85
CA ILE A 167 4.39 6.33 -22.46
C ILE A 167 5.21 5.04 -22.40
N PHE A 168 4.92 4.06 -23.27
CA PHE A 168 5.62 2.78 -23.29
C PHE A 168 7.10 2.97 -23.62
N LYS A 169 7.40 3.75 -24.66
CA LYS A 169 8.75 4.08 -25.09
C LYS A 169 9.51 4.81 -23.99
N GLN A 170 8.89 5.82 -23.35
CA GLN A 170 9.51 6.56 -22.26
C GLN A 170 9.83 5.69 -21.05
N MET A 171 8.93 4.76 -20.68
CA MET A 171 9.16 3.85 -19.56
C MET A 171 10.35 2.90 -19.83
N TRP A 172 10.44 2.33 -21.03
CA TRP A 172 11.53 1.38 -21.36
C TRP A 172 12.85 2.07 -21.68
N ASP A 173 12.83 3.30 -22.16
CA ASP A 173 14.04 4.10 -22.38
C ASP A 173 14.79 4.40 -21.06
N THR A 174 14.14 4.22 -19.91
CA THR A 174 14.82 4.28 -18.60
C THR A 174 15.86 3.18 -18.39
N GLN A 175 15.84 2.14 -19.24
CA GLN A 175 16.80 1.05 -19.22
C GLN A 175 17.98 1.25 -20.17
N ASN A 176 18.00 2.37 -20.91
CA ASN A 176 19.14 2.83 -21.68
C ASN A 176 20.01 3.78 -20.86
N SER A 177 21.32 3.82 -21.14
CA SER A 177 22.24 4.84 -20.61
C SER A 177 21.94 6.21 -21.22
N SER A 178 22.29 7.31 -20.57
CA SER A 178 22.03 8.67 -21.10
C SER A 178 22.66 8.92 -22.47
N ASN A 179 23.79 8.28 -22.77
CA ASN A 179 24.47 8.40 -24.07
C ASN A 179 23.78 7.65 -25.22
N ASN A 180 22.92 6.67 -24.89
CA ASN A 180 22.24 5.81 -25.86
C ASN A 180 20.71 5.89 -25.74
N GLY A 181 20.21 6.79 -24.88
CA GLY A 181 18.80 7.01 -24.65
C GLY A 181 18.13 7.62 -25.87
N LEU A 182 16.87 7.25 -26.10
CA LEU A 182 16.05 7.79 -27.18
C LEU A 182 15.40 9.11 -26.81
N ILE A 183 15.21 9.38 -25.51
CA ILE A 183 14.60 10.59 -24.99
C ILE A 183 15.65 11.32 -24.12
N PRO A 184 16.26 12.40 -24.62
CA PRO A 184 17.40 13.06 -23.95
C PRO A 184 17.14 13.46 -22.49
N ASP A 185 15.92 13.87 -22.18
CA ASP A 185 15.55 14.42 -20.87
C ASP A 185 14.94 13.37 -19.92
N ASN A 186 15.06 12.08 -20.27
CA ASN A 186 14.50 10.98 -19.50
C ASN A 186 15.44 10.57 -18.35
N VAL A 187 14.91 9.74 -17.45
CA VAL A 187 15.70 9.14 -16.38
C VAL A 187 16.35 7.88 -16.91
N HIS A 188 17.67 7.84 -17.02
CA HIS A 188 18.43 6.70 -17.56
C HIS A 188 19.06 5.82 -16.47
N CYS A 189 19.47 4.59 -16.84
CA CYS A 189 19.95 3.59 -15.87
C CYS A 189 21.36 3.84 -15.31
N ASP A 190 22.08 4.84 -15.81
CA ASP A 190 23.38 5.30 -15.32
C ASP A 190 23.25 6.40 -14.24
N THR A 191 22.03 6.68 -13.79
CA THR A 191 21.75 7.58 -12.68
C THR A 191 21.65 6.88 -11.32
N ASN A 192 21.62 7.68 -10.25
CA ASN A 192 21.34 7.20 -8.90
C ASN A 192 19.90 7.52 -8.50
N ILE A 193 19.19 6.54 -7.95
CA ILE A 193 17.87 6.72 -7.35
C ILE A 193 18.00 6.57 -5.84
N ASN A 194 17.49 7.55 -5.09
CA ASN A 194 17.60 7.60 -3.63
C ASN A 194 19.06 7.56 -3.10
N GLY A 195 20.02 7.92 -3.94
CA GLY A 195 21.45 7.87 -3.64
C GLY A 195 22.10 6.49 -3.85
N PHE A 196 21.40 5.54 -4.49
CA PHE A 196 21.88 4.20 -4.80
C PHE A 196 21.90 3.95 -6.32
N PRO A 197 22.82 3.11 -6.82
CA PRO A 197 22.98 2.86 -8.25
C PRO A 197 21.85 2.00 -8.85
N VAL A 198 21.60 2.17 -10.16
CA VAL A 198 20.57 1.45 -10.96
C VAL A 198 21.18 0.34 -11.86
N ASN A 199 22.47 0.04 -11.69
CA ASN A 199 23.27 -0.87 -12.51
C ASN A 199 22.79 -2.34 -12.52
N PRO A 200 23.11 -3.13 -13.57
CA PRO A 200 23.89 -2.76 -14.78
C PRO A 200 23.11 -1.96 -15.84
N CYS A 201 23.83 -1.28 -16.74
CA CYS A 201 23.32 -0.35 -17.76
C CYS A 201 24.26 -0.33 -19.00
N PRO A 202 23.75 -0.28 -20.26
CA PRO A 202 22.34 -0.41 -20.63
C PRO A 202 21.83 -1.84 -20.43
N ARG A 203 20.52 -2.00 -20.52
CA ARG A 203 19.81 -3.26 -20.34
C ARG A 203 19.23 -3.77 -21.66
N ALA A 204 19.08 -5.09 -21.80
CA ALA A 204 18.41 -5.68 -22.96
C ALA A 204 16.97 -5.17 -23.15
N GLU A 205 16.23 -4.91 -22.08
CA GLU A 205 14.87 -4.38 -22.15
C GLU A 205 14.82 -3.03 -22.86
N GLY A 206 15.76 -2.14 -22.54
CA GLY A 206 15.77 -0.77 -23.07
C GLY A 206 15.93 -0.74 -24.58
N LYS A 207 16.76 -1.62 -25.14
CA LYS A 207 16.94 -1.75 -26.59
C LYS A 207 15.77 -2.49 -27.25
N THR A 208 15.34 -3.61 -26.66
CA THR A 208 14.37 -4.53 -27.31
C THR A 208 12.98 -3.93 -27.36
N GLU A 209 12.57 -3.21 -26.32
CA GLU A 209 11.21 -2.67 -26.19
C GLU A 209 11.01 -1.35 -26.91
N THR A 210 12.10 -0.67 -27.31
CA THR A 210 12.03 0.59 -28.04
C THR A 210 12.44 0.48 -29.51
N ASP A 211 12.75 -0.73 -29.99
CA ASP A 211 13.12 -0.99 -31.38
C ASP A 211 11.94 -1.56 -32.19
N GLY A 212 11.82 -1.13 -33.44
CA GLY A 212 10.74 -1.49 -34.36
C GLY A 212 9.44 -0.71 -34.13
N ASP A 213 8.30 -1.32 -34.49
CA ASP A 213 6.98 -0.76 -34.28
C ASP A 213 6.57 -0.89 -32.80
N ILE A 214 6.32 0.25 -32.14
CA ILE A 214 6.02 0.30 -30.70
C ILE A 214 4.66 -0.32 -30.37
N ILE A 215 3.69 -0.24 -31.28
CA ILE A 215 2.38 -0.87 -31.07
C ILE A 215 2.53 -2.39 -31.07
N ASP A 216 3.34 -2.94 -31.97
CA ASP A 216 3.63 -4.37 -31.97
C ASP A 216 4.29 -4.79 -30.64
N ARG A 217 5.24 -4.01 -30.11
CA ARG A 217 5.85 -4.27 -28.79
C ARG A 217 4.83 -4.24 -27.65
N ILE A 218 3.96 -3.23 -27.61
CA ILE A 218 2.89 -3.16 -26.61
C ILE A 218 1.98 -4.39 -26.69
N ASN A 219 1.68 -4.86 -27.90
CA ASN A 219 0.80 -6.02 -28.14
C ASN A 219 1.44 -7.37 -27.76
N GLU A 220 2.77 -7.43 -27.59
CA GLU A 220 3.45 -8.60 -27.05
C GLU A 220 3.16 -8.80 -25.55
N TYR A 221 2.62 -7.80 -24.84
CA TYR A 221 2.26 -7.89 -23.42
C TYR A 221 0.79 -8.25 -23.23
N ARG A 222 0.56 -9.46 -22.71
CA ARG A 222 -0.80 -9.96 -22.45
C ARG A 222 -1.17 -9.86 -20.97
N PRO A 223 -2.43 -9.54 -20.65
CA PRO A 223 -2.89 -9.62 -19.27
C PRO A 223 -2.83 -11.08 -18.80
N THR A 224 -2.20 -11.30 -17.64
CA THR A 224 -2.05 -12.62 -17.01
C THR A 224 -2.93 -12.75 -15.78
N ALA A 225 -3.18 -11.65 -15.05
CA ALA A 225 -4.09 -11.64 -13.93
C ALA A 225 -4.63 -10.25 -13.59
N LEU A 226 -5.83 -10.23 -13.02
CA LEU A 226 -6.39 -9.12 -12.24
C LEU A 226 -6.40 -9.52 -10.78
N VAL A 227 -5.88 -8.67 -9.90
CA VAL A 227 -5.69 -9.00 -8.48
C VAL A 227 -6.44 -8.03 -7.58
N ASN A 228 -7.22 -8.56 -6.66
CA ASN A 228 -7.83 -7.82 -5.56
C ASN A 228 -6.97 -7.91 -4.31
N ARG A 229 -6.51 -6.76 -3.83
CA ARG A 229 -5.79 -6.60 -2.56
C ARG A 229 -6.52 -5.66 -1.61
N ILE A 230 -7.81 -5.91 -1.38
CA ILE A 230 -8.57 -5.22 -0.31
C ILE A 230 -7.94 -5.44 1.07
N ASP A 231 -7.21 -6.55 1.26
CA ASP A 231 -6.41 -6.83 2.46
C ASP A 231 -5.30 -5.80 2.70
N LEU A 232 -4.91 -5.07 1.64
CA LEU A 232 -3.97 -3.97 1.73
C LEU A 232 -4.62 -2.65 2.12
N ALA A 233 -5.96 -2.54 2.27
CA ALA A 233 -6.64 -1.30 2.66
C ALA A 233 -5.91 -0.57 3.80
N HIS A 234 -5.86 0.76 3.76
CA HIS A 234 -5.21 1.53 4.81
C HIS A 234 -5.88 1.22 6.16
N GLN A 235 -5.11 1.07 7.24
CA GLN A 235 -5.66 0.75 8.58
C GLN A 235 -6.75 1.74 9.04
N ASP A 236 -6.63 3.01 8.63
CA ASP A 236 -7.60 4.08 8.87
C ASP A 236 -8.61 4.22 7.71
N TRP A 237 -8.76 3.23 6.83
CA TRP A 237 -9.73 3.21 5.72
C TRP A 237 -9.72 4.46 4.82
N ARG A 238 -8.55 5.03 4.56
CA ARG A 238 -8.40 6.18 3.63
C ARG A 238 -8.54 5.77 2.17
N ASN A 239 -8.35 4.49 1.89
CA ASN A 239 -8.43 3.88 0.58
C ASN A 239 -8.95 2.44 0.72
N CYS A 240 -9.40 1.89 -0.39
CA CYS A 240 -10.05 0.59 -0.45
C CYS A 240 -9.11 -0.49 -0.98
N GLY A 241 -7.86 -0.50 -0.52
CA GLY A 241 -6.88 -1.51 -0.92
C GLY A 241 -6.13 -1.17 -2.19
N GLU A 242 -5.64 -2.20 -2.85
CA GLU A 242 -4.89 -2.11 -4.11
C GLU A 242 -5.48 -3.10 -5.13
N TYR A 243 -5.46 -2.72 -6.41
CA TYR A 243 -6.02 -3.52 -7.51
C TYR A 243 -5.04 -3.58 -8.65
N ARG A 244 -4.68 -4.79 -9.06
CA ARG A 244 -3.59 -4.99 -10.00
C ARG A 244 -4.08 -5.43 -11.37
N ILE A 245 -3.38 -5.01 -12.42
CA ILE A 245 -3.35 -5.68 -13.72
C ILE A 245 -1.91 -6.12 -13.93
N ILE A 246 -1.71 -7.43 -14.12
CA ILE A 246 -0.39 -8.01 -14.39
C ILE A 246 -0.32 -8.33 -15.88
N TYR A 247 0.72 -7.85 -16.52
CA TYR A 247 1.06 -8.15 -17.91
C TYR A 247 2.30 -9.02 -17.97
N GLY A 248 2.27 -9.97 -18.89
CA GLY A 248 3.39 -10.81 -19.22
C GLY A 248 3.69 -10.76 -20.69
N LYS A 249 4.96 -10.59 -21.03
CA LYS A 249 5.41 -10.58 -22.42
C LYS A 249 5.41 -11.99 -23.00
N ASP A 250 4.93 -12.11 -24.23
CA ASP A 250 5.03 -13.30 -25.05
C ASP A 250 6.50 -13.70 -25.31
N GLY A 251 6.79 -15.00 -25.21
CA GLY A 251 8.07 -15.59 -25.62
C GLY A 251 8.77 -16.48 -24.58
N GLY A 252 8.37 -16.44 -23.31
CA GLY A 252 8.90 -17.30 -22.23
C GLY A 252 10.43 -17.18 -21.99
N GLY A 253 10.95 -17.92 -21.01
CA GLY A 253 12.39 -18.01 -20.72
C GLY A 253 13.09 -16.64 -20.60
N GLY A 254 14.27 -16.46 -21.20
CA GLY A 254 14.98 -15.17 -21.19
C GLY A 254 14.46 -14.11 -22.16
N LYS A 255 13.19 -14.21 -22.59
CA LYS A 255 12.41 -13.10 -23.16
C LYS A 255 11.26 -12.69 -22.23
N LYS A 256 11.17 -13.32 -21.05
CA LYS A 256 10.15 -13.01 -20.04
C LYS A 256 10.35 -11.58 -19.57
N ASN A 257 9.25 -10.86 -19.48
CA ASN A 257 9.22 -9.52 -18.91
C ASN A 257 7.81 -9.28 -18.41
N LEU A 258 7.67 -8.70 -17.22
CA LEU A 258 6.37 -8.41 -16.63
C LEU A 258 6.23 -6.92 -16.38
N ILE A 259 5.01 -6.41 -16.57
CA ILE A 259 4.60 -5.07 -16.15
C ILE A 259 3.40 -5.23 -15.24
N ILE A 260 3.42 -4.57 -14.08
CA ILE A 260 2.32 -4.61 -13.11
C ILE A 260 1.85 -3.19 -12.86
N PHE A 261 0.58 -2.93 -13.11
CA PHE A 261 -0.10 -1.72 -12.66
C PHE A 261 -0.78 -2.04 -11.33
N GLU A 262 -0.28 -1.52 -10.22
CA GLU A 262 -0.79 -1.76 -8.88
C GLU A 262 -1.48 -0.49 -8.37
N SER A 263 -2.78 -0.34 -8.66
CA SER A 263 -3.53 0.89 -8.37
C SER A 263 -4.05 0.90 -6.95
N VAL A 264 -3.85 1.99 -6.21
CA VAL A 264 -4.55 2.20 -4.93
C VAL A 264 -5.85 2.95 -5.20
N LEU A 265 -6.99 2.31 -4.86
CA LEU A 265 -8.31 2.90 -5.05
C LEU A 265 -8.68 3.79 -3.86
N PRO A 266 -8.88 5.11 -4.04
CA PRO A 266 -9.32 5.99 -2.97
C PRO A 266 -10.66 5.54 -2.39
N ASN A 267 -10.84 5.76 -1.09
CA ASN A 267 -12.13 5.57 -0.45
C ASN A 267 -12.93 6.86 -0.67
N PRO A 268 -14.13 6.81 -1.25
CA PRO A 268 -14.97 8.00 -1.40
C PRO A 268 -15.34 8.66 -0.07
N LYS A 269 -15.22 7.92 1.04
CA LYS A 269 -15.44 8.38 2.41
C LYS A 269 -14.22 8.04 3.26
N PRO A 270 -13.07 8.69 3.04
CA PRO A 270 -11.81 8.33 3.68
C PRO A 270 -11.97 8.35 5.20
N GLY A 271 -11.51 7.32 5.90
CA GLY A 271 -11.69 7.16 7.35
C GLY A 271 -12.83 6.22 7.76
N CYS A 272 -13.84 6.05 6.89
CA CYS A 272 -14.97 5.16 7.14
C CYS A 272 -14.81 3.86 6.38
N ARG A 273 -14.77 2.73 7.08
CA ARG A 273 -14.62 1.41 6.47
C ARG A 273 -15.77 1.08 5.52
N SER A 274 -16.98 1.45 5.93
CA SER A 274 -18.20 1.23 5.15
C SER A 274 -18.18 2.00 3.82
N GLY A 275 -17.32 3.03 3.72
CA GLY A 275 -17.02 3.71 2.48
C GLY A 275 -16.42 2.80 1.40
N CYS A 276 -15.82 1.66 1.74
CA CYS A 276 -15.27 0.65 0.82
C CYS A 276 -16.20 -0.53 0.56
N ARG A 277 -17.42 -0.51 1.11
CA ARG A 277 -18.31 -1.67 1.12
C ARG A 277 -18.69 -2.15 -0.28
N ASP A 278 -18.98 -1.23 -1.18
CA ASP A 278 -19.42 -1.59 -2.53
C ASP A 278 -18.30 -2.25 -3.35
N VAL A 279 -17.04 -1.96 -3.05
CA VAL A 279 -15.90 -2.67 -3.65
C VAL A 279 -15.78 -4.08 -3.08
N ILE A 280 -15.96 -4.26 -1.77
CA ILE A 280 -15.98 -5.58 -1.12
C ILE A 280 -17.09 -6.44 -1.74
N ASP A 281 -18.31 -5.92 -1.81
CA ASP A 281 -19.46 -6.66 -2.35
C ASP A 281 -19.30 -6.96 -3.84
N PHE A 282 -18.73 -6.02 -4.62
CA PHE A 282 -18.38 -6.26 -6.02
C PHE A 282 -17.48 -7.48 -6.15
N TRP A 283 -16.35 -7.52 -5.44
CA TRP A 283 -15.43 -8.64 -5.54
C TRP A 283 -16.03 -9.95 -5.05
N VAL A 284 -16.79 -9.96 -3.96
CA VAL A 284 -17.54 -11.14 -3.49
C VAL A 284 -18.49 -11.65 -4.57
N SER A 285 -19.22 -10.76 -5.25
CA SER A 285 -20.20 -11.14 -6.27
C SER A 285 -19.60 -11.91 -7.46
N LEU A 286 -18.31 -11.68 -7.77
CA LEU A 286 -17.63 -12.37 -8.88
C LEU A 286 -17.49 -13.87 -8.66
N SER A 287 -17.48 -14.34 -7.40
CA SER A 287 -17.47 -15.78 -7.07
C SER A 287 -18.70 -16.49 -7.65
N GLY A 288 -19.86 -15.84 -7.56
CA GLY A 288 -21.13 -16.34 -8.08
C GLY A 288 -21.33 -16.19 -9.59
N GLU A 289 -20.53 -15.36 -10.27
CA GLU A 289 -20.65 -15.14 -11.72
C GLU A 289 -19.88 -16.22 -12.50
N SER A 290 -20.62 -17.23 -12.99
CA SER A 290 -20.05 -18.34 -13.74
C SER A 290 -19.70 -17.99 -15.19
N SER A 291 -20.26 -16.92 -15.77
CA SER A 291 -19.96 -16.51 -17.15
C SER A 291 -18.69 -15.65 -17.20
N PRO A 292 -17.61 -16.11 -17.84
CA PRO A 292 -16.39 -15.31 -18.00
C PRO A 292 -16.66 -13.97 -18.70
N ARG A 293 -17.58 -13.95 -19.66
CA ARG A 293 -17.96 -12.74 -20.39
C ARG A 293 -18.64 -11.70 -19.49
N LYS A 294 -19.60 -12.12 -18.67
CA LYS A 294 -20.25 -11.20 -17.72
C LYS A 294 -19.25 -10.70 -16.68
N ARG A 295 -18.40 -11.61 -16.17
CA ARG A 295 -17.31 -11.25 -15.25
C ARG A 295 -16.37 -10.20 -15.86
N ALA A 296 -15.97 -10.38 -17.12
CA ALA A 296 -15.14 -9.44 -17.85
C ALA A 296 -15.80 -8.07 -17.98
N LEU A 297 -17.10 -8.01 -18.31
CA LEU A 297 -17.85 -6.75 -18.39
C LEU A 297 -17.90 -6.00 -17.05
N GLU A 298 -18.15 -6.70 -15.95
CA GLU A 298 -18.20 -6.11 -14.61
C GLU A 298 -16.80 -5.64 -14.16
N LEU A 299 -15.75 -6.41 -14.46
CA LEU A 299 -14.36 -6.02 -14.21
C LEU A 299 -13.94 -4.83 -15.09
N GLU A 300 -14.29 -4.80 -16.37
CA GLU A 300 -13.99 -3.66 -17.25
C GLU A 300 -14.65 -2.38 -16.73
N LYS A 301 -15.90 -2.48 -16.25
CA LYS A 301 -16.59 -1.37 -15.61
C LYS A 301 -15.82 -0.90 -14.38
N PHE A 302 -15.42 -1.80 -13.48
CA PHE A 302 -14.64 -1.45 -12.31
C PHE A 302 -13.31 -0.77 -12.67
N TYR A 303 -12.55 -1.34 -13.62
CA TYR A 303 -11.21 -0.87 -13.92
C TYR A 303 -11.16 0.41 -14.78
N PHE A 304 -12.07 0.56 -15.75
CA PHE A 304 -12.00 1.66 -16.73
C PHE A 304 -13.13 2.69 -16.61
N LYS A 305 -14.21 2.40 -15.89
CA LYS A 305 -15.33 3.34 -15.67
C LYS A 305 -15.54 3.72 -14.20
N GLY A 306 -15.19 2.83 -13.27
CA GLY A 306 -15.45 2.97 -11.84
C GLY A 306 -16.81 2.39 -11.43
N LEU A 307 -16.98 2.21 -10.11
CA LEU A 307 -18.27 1.94 -9.47
C LEU A 307 -18.96 3.26 -9.11
N LYS A 308 -20.23 3.21 -8.74
CA LYS A 308 -20.96 4.41 -8.27
C LYS A 308 -20.22 5.02 -7.08
N GLY A 309 -19.77 6.27 -7.22
CA GLY A 309 -19.02 6.99 -6.20
C GLY A 309 -17.51 6.72 -6.20
N TYR A 310 -16.98 5.88 -7.10
CA TYR A 310 -15.55 5.59 -7.19
C TYR A 310 -15.01 5.99 -8.55
N SER A 311 -13.79 6.53 -8.58
CA SER A 311 -13.01 6.65 -9.82
C SER A 311 -12.70 5.26 -10.40
N PRO A 312 -12.43 5.16 -11.71
CA PRO A 312 -11.92 3.92 -12.31
C PRO A 312 -10.60 3.52 -11.66
N VAL A 313 -10.35 2.21 -11.50
CA VAL A 313 -9.07 1.73 -10.96
C VAL A 313 -7.89 2.24 -11.79
N VAL A 314 -8.00 2.20 -13.13
CA VAL A 314 -6.99 2.75 -14.04
C VAL A 314 -7.16 4.26 -14.10
N HIS A 315 -6.44 4.95 -13.21
CA HIS A 315 -6.43 6.40 -13.14
C HIS A 315 -5.02 6.90 -12.84
N VAL A 316 -4.58 7.97 -13.50
CA VAL A 316 -3.23 8.53 -13.40
C VAL A 316 -2.85 8.86 -11.96
N ASN A 317 -3.79 9.44 -11.19
CA ASN A 317 -3.59 9.74 -9.77
C ASN A 317 -3.42 8.50 -8.88
N HIS A 318 -3.91 7.33 -9.31
CA HIS A 318 -3.78 6.10 -8.53
C HIS A 318 -2.38 5.48 -8.63
N TYR A 319 -1.46 6.11 -9.40
CA TYR A 319 -0.05 5.74 -9.48
C TYR A 319 0.89 6.94 -9.23
N SER A 320 0.34 8.12 -8.87
CA SER A 320 1.09 9.38 -8.92
C SER A 320 1.91 9.65 -7.67
N SER A 321 3.13 10.16 -7.85
CA SER A 321 3.96 10.67 -6.74
C SER A 321 3.49 12.03 -6.19
N SER A 322 2.62 12.75 -6.91
CA SER A 322 2.22 14.13 -6.61
C SER A 322 0.78 14.32 -6.13
N SER A 323 -0.05 13.27 -6.13
CA SER A 323 -1.46 13.44 -5.76
C SER A 323 -1.63 13.76 -4.27
N THR A 324 -2.03 14.99 -3.99
CA THR A 324 -2.39 15.54 -2.70
C THR A 324 -3.71 14.98 -2.17
N SER A 325 -3.60 13.84 -1.51
CA SER A 325 -4.38 13.56 -0.30
C SER A 325 -3.88 12.28 0.36
N GLY A 326 -2.56 12.19 0.60
CA GLY A 326 -1.90 11.42 1.67
C GLY A 326 -2.04 9.89 1.76
N PHE A 327 -0.89 9.20 1.69
CA PHE A 327 -0.54 7.94 2.41
C PHE A 327 -0.57 6.57 1.67
N TYR A 328 0.46 6.33 0.85
CA TYR A 328 1.18 5.05 0.69
C TYR A 328 2.68 5.32 0.54
N GLY A 329 3.44 5.29 1.65
CA GLY A 329 4.91 5.39 1.60
C GLY A 329 5.48 6.60 0.85
N GLY A 330 4.62 7.61 0.66
CA GLY A 330 4.91 8.78 -0.14
C GLY A 330 3.78 9.53 -0.84
N SER A 331 2.67 8.88 -1.12
CA SER A 331 1.57 9.50 -1.86
C SER A 331 0.40 8.52 -1.79
N ASN A 332 -0.86 8.93 -1.73
CA ASN A 332 -2.02 8.03 -1.55
C ASN A 332 -2.33 7.16 -2.79
N SER A 333 -1.28 6.74 -3.49
CA SER A 333 -1.28 6.14 -4.80
C SER A 333 -0.49 4.83 -4.74
N GLY A 334 -0.82 3.93 -5.64
CA GLY A 334 -0.07 2.70 -5.84
C GLY A 334 1.13 2.92 -6.75
N GLN A 335 1.52 1.91 -7.50
CA GLN A 335 2.80 1.87 -8.20
C GLN A 335 2.69 1.12 -9.52
N ILE A 336 3.66 1.37 -10.40
CA ILE A 336 3.88 0.54 -11.58
C ILE A 336 5.19 -0.21 -11.33
N ARG A 337 5.22 -1.52 -11.59
CA ARG A 337 6.44 -2.32 -11.40
C ARG A 337 6.78 -3.10 -12.66
N THR A 338 8.08 -3.29 -12.88
CA THR A 338 8.58 -4.21 -13.89
C THR A 338 9.34 -5.35 -13.25
N ASN A 339 9.30 -6.52 -13.90
CA ASN A 339 10.04 -7.71 -13.53
C ASN A 339 10.81 -8.14 -14.78
N GLN A 340 12.09 -7.77 -14.83
CA GLN A 340 12.90 -7.70 -16.04
C GLN A 340 13.80 -8.94 -16.15
N PHE A 341 13.66 -9.74 -17.21
CA PHE A 341 14.43 -10.98 -17.43
C PHE A 341 15.02 -11.09 -18.85
N MET A 342 15.09 -10.00 -19.60
CA MET A 342 15.58 -10.06 -20.99
C MET A 342 17.11 -10.23 -21.10
N GLY A 343 17.80 -10.24 -19.97
CA GLY A 343 19.17 -10.73 -19.80
C GLY A 343 19.24 -12.10 -19.11
N ARG A 344 20.29 -12.86 -19.42
CA ARG A 344 20.48 -14.24 -18.93
C ARG A 344 21.72 -14.46 -18.06
N ASP A 345 22.57 -13.46 -17.95
CA ASP A 345 23.90 -13.60 -17.36
C ASP A 345 24.13 -12.56 -16.24
N GLU A 346 25.25 -12.65 -15.54
CA GLU A 346 25.62 -11.73 -14.43
C GLU A 346 25.64 -10.26 -14.87
N ASP A 347 25.91 -9.99 -16.15
CA ASP A 347 25.94 -8.65 -16.73
C ASP A 347 24.54 -8.07 -17.00
N ASP A 348 23.50 -8.91 -17.00
CA ASP A 348 22.11 -8.50 -17.23
C ASP A 348 21.19 -9.39 -16.35
N PRO A 349 21.29 -9.26 -15.01
CA PRO A 349 20.56 -10.10 -14.07
C PRO A 349 19.08 -9.72 -14.07
N TRP A 350 18.25 -10.51 -13.41
CA TRP A 350 16.89 -10.07 -13.13
C TRP A 350 16.86 -8.79 -12.30
N GLN A 351 15.95 -7.90 -12.66
CA GLN A 351 15.68 -6.69 -11.89
C GLN A 351 14.19 -6.48 -11.65
N LEU A 352 13.87 -6.07 -10.42
CA LEU A 352 12.59 -5.42 -10.12
C LEU A 352 12.81 -3.92 -10.01
N LYS A 353 12.03 -3.15 -10.78
CA LYS A 353 12.00 -1.69 -10.71
C LYS A 353 10.59 -1.21 -10.38
N GLU A 354 10.52 -0.08 -9.69
CA GLU A 354 9.27 0.58 -9.31
C GLU A 354 9.20 1.96 -9.95
N PHE A 355 8.00 2.34 -10.39
CA PHE A 355 7.73 3.58 -11.07
C PHE A 355 6.47 4.24 -10.50
N LYS A 356 6.40 5.56 -10.67
CA LYS A 356 5.21 6.38 -10.41
C LYS A 356 4.87 7.18 -11.66
N THR A 357 3.60 7.55 -11.79
CA THR A 357 3.22 8.59 -12.73
C THR A 357 3.63 9.95 -12.18
N PHE A 358 4.04 10.83 -13.08
CA PHE A 358 4.36 12.22 -12.78
C PHE A 358 3.74 13.08 -13.86
N VAL A 359 2.86 14.00 -13.46
CA VAL A 359 2.19 14.90 -14.39
C VAL A 359 2.75 16.31 -14.19
N SER A 360 3.32 16.87 -15.24
CA SER A 360 3.83 18.24 -15.27
C SER A 360 3.11 19.05 -16.32
N CYS A 361 2.58 20.21 -15.95
CA CYS A 361 1.88 21.08 -16.89
C CYS A 361 2.65 22.37 -17.13
N SER A 362 2.91 22.69 -18.40
CA SER A 362 3.45 23.99 -18.78
C SER A 362 2.36 25.06 -18.65
N ALA A 363 2.63 26.10 -17.86
CA ALA A 363 1.69 27.20 -17.62
C ALA A 363 1.43 28.05 -18.87
N SER A 364 2.38 28.09 -19.81
CA SER A 364 2.31 28.94 -21.02
C SER A 364 1.59 28.29 -22.20
N GLU A 365 1.52 26.95 -22.26
CA GLU A 365 1.03 26.23 -23.44
C GLU A 365 -0.26 25.42 -23.18
N GLY A 366 -0.70 25.33 -21.92
CA GLY A 366 -1.85 24.50 -21.55
C GLY A 366 -1.63 22.99 -21.74
N ARG A 367 -0.43 22.58 -22.18
CA ARG A 367 -0.01 21.20 -22.37
C ARG A 367 0.49 20.62 -21.05
N CYS A 368 0.04 19.40 -20.75
CA CYS A 368 0.56 18.60 -19.65
C CYS A 368 1.29 17.38 -20.20
N ASP A 369 2.43 17.05 -19.63
CA ASP A 369 3.16 15.81 -19.88
C ASP A 369 2.81 14.78 -18.81
N LEU A 370 2.87 13.51 -19.18
CA LEU A 370 2.75 12.37 -18.29
C LEU A 370 3.99 11.50 -18.44
N ASP A 371 4.79 11.42 -17.39
CA ASP A 371 5.95 10.55 -17.34
C ASP A 371 5.68 9.35 -16.42
N ILE A 372 6.24 8.19 -16.77
CA ILE A 372 6.43 7.07 -15.85
C ILE A 372 7.89 7.12 -15.38
N ILE A 373 8.11 7.59 -14.17
CA ILE A 373 9.45 7.84 -13.63
C ILE A 373 9.86 6.75 -12.64
N PRO A 374 11.10 6.25 -12.70
CA PRO A 374 11.58 5.25 -11.78
C PRO A 374 11.79 5.85 -10.39
N ILE A 375 11.41 5.10 -9.37
CA ILE A 375 11.56 5.44 -7.96
C ILE A 375 12.20 4.28 -7.21
N SER A 376 12.63 4.55 -5.97
CA SER A 376 13.17 3.50 -5.11
C SER A 376 12.14 2.39 -4.84
N VAL A 377 12.61 1.14 -4.73
CA VAL A 377 11.78 -0.03 -4.41
C VAL A 377 11.45 -0.03 -2.92
N LYS A 378 10.16 0.13 -2.60
CA LYS A 378 9.72 0.34 -1.22
C LYS A 378 9.84 -0.94 -0.39
N GLY A 379 10.42 -0.85 0.80
CA GLY A 379 10.58 -1.99 1.70
C GLY A 379 11.79 -2.86 1.39
N ASN A 380 12.57 -2.54 0.37
CA ASN A 380 13.79 -3.23 -0.02
C ASN A 380 15.00 -2.32 0.25
N PRO A 381 15.69 -2.39 1.42
CA PRO A 381 16.86 -1.55 1.65
C PRO A 381 18.00 -1.88 0.70
N TYR A 382 18.87 -0.90 0.42
CA TYR A 382 20.11 -1.17 -0.29
C TYR A 382 20.98 -2.14 0.52
N GLY A 383 21.38 -3.24 -0.09
CA GLY A 383 22.06 -4.36 0.57
C GLY A 383 23.29 -4.00 1.38
N GLU A 384 24.15 -3.16 0.80
CA GLU A 384 25.40 -2.76 1.43
C GLU A 384 25.21 -1.98 2.73
N LEU A 385 24.01 -1.45 3.02
CA LEU A 385 23.72 -0.81 4.30
C LEU A 385 23.80 -1.81 5.47
N TRP A 386 23.72 -3.12 5.20
CA TRP A 386 23.94 -4.19 6.18
C TRP A 386 25.43 -4.43 6.47
N ASN A 387 26.33 -3.94 5.64
CA ASN A 387 27.77 -4.10 5.84
C ASN A 387 28.28 -3.04 6.82
N TYR A 388 28.92 -3.48 7.90
CA TYR A 388 29.48 -2.59 8.92
C TYR A 388 30.61 -1.71 8.38
N ASP A 389 31.45 -2.22 7.48
CA ASP A 389 32.57 -1.46 6.91
C ASP A 389 32.06 -0.30 6.04
N ILE A 390 30.88 -0.44 5.41
CA ILE A 390 30.25 0.65 4.66
C ILE A 390 29.86 1.80 5.57
N ALA A 391 29.44 1.52 6.81
CA ALA A 391 29.09 2.56 7.79
C ALA A 391 30.31 3.35 8.31
N ASN A 392 31.53 2.80 8.19
CA ASN A 392 32.74 3.37 8.78
C ASN A 392 33.76 3.85 7.74
N ASN A 393 33.82 3.17 6.58
CA ASN A 393 34.84 3.36 5.55
C ASN A 393 34.25 3.71 4.18
N GLY A 394 32.91 3.77 4.05
CA GLY A 394 32.25 4.20 2.83
C GLY A 394 32.41 5.69 2.54
N SER A 395 31.86 6.15 1.40
CA SER A 395 31.74 7.58 1.14
C SER A 395 30.92 8.26 2.25
N ALA A 396 31.20 9.51 2.59
CA ALA A 396 30.55 10.19 3.73
C ALA A 396 29.01 10.09 3.72
N SER A 397 28.39 10.21 2.53
CA SER A 397 26.94 10.06 2.34
C SER A 397 26.44 8.63 2.60
N LEU A 398 27.15 7.63 2.09
CA LEU A 398 26.79 6.23 2.25
C LEU A 398 27.04 5.74 3.68
N SER A 399 28.15 6.16 4.30
CA SER A 399 28.49 5.87 5.70
C SER A 399 27.43 6.39 6.65
N HIS A 400 26.96 7.63 6.43
CA HIS A 400 25.87 8.19 7.24
C HIS A 400 24.57 7.37 7.11
N LYS A 401 24.16 7.05 5.87
CA LYS A 401 22.97 6.23 5.60
C LYS A 401 23.08 4.83 6.25
N ALA A 402 24.22 4.17 6.13
CA ALA A 402 24.43 2.85 6.72
C ALA A 402 24.39 2.90 8.25
N GLY A 403 25.05 3.89 8.87
CA GLY A 403 25.00 4.08 10.32
C GLY A 403 23.58 4.37 10.85
N GLU A 404 22.78 5.18 10.15
CA GLU A 404 21.38 5.41 10.50
C GLU A 404 20.52 4.17 10.31
N PHE A 405 20.67 3.47 9.18
CA PHE A 405 19.98 2.23 8.87
C PHE A 405 20.21 1.17 9.96
N GLN A 406 21.46 0.88 10.28
CA GLN A 406 21.84 -0.14 11.26
C GLN A 406 21.27 0.17 12.66
N LYS A 407 21.35 1.44 13.09
CA LYS A 407 20.71 1.89 14.34
C LYS A 407 19.19 1.72 14.32
N ASN A 408 18.54 1.98 13.18
CA ASN A 408 17.10 1.77 13.00
C ASN A 408 16.72 0.28 13.05
N VAL A 409 17.51 -0.61 12.45
CA VAL A 409 17.26 -2.06 12.50
C VAL A 409 17.36 -2.57 13.94
N LEU A 410 18.40 -2.18 14.70
CA LEU A 410 18.57 -2.62 16.10
C LEU A 410 17.38 -2.26 16.99
N ARG A 411 16.76 -1.09 16.79
CA ARG A 411 15.54 -0.69 17.53
C ARG A 411 14.34 -1.61 17.25
N GLN A 412 14.36 -2.31 16.13
CA GLN A 412 13.28 -3.20 15.68
C GLN A 412 13.54 -4.67 16.04
N VAL A 413 14.68 -5.00 16.67
CA VAL A 413 14.96 -6.34 17.21
C VAL A 413 14.24 -6.51 18.54
N ASN A 414 12.94 -6.78 18.48
CA ASN A 414 12.09 -7.04 19.64
C ASN A 414 10.94 -7.98 19.28
N ARG A 415 10.23 -8.52 20.28
CA ARG A 415 9.16 -9.52 20.11
C ARG A 415 7.96 -9.06 19.27
N ASN A 416 7.79 -7.76 19.05
CA ASN A 416 6.68 -7.24 18.25
C ASN A 416 7.04 -7.07 16.77
N LEU A 417 8.34 -7.05 16.42
CA LEU A 417 8.85 -6.76 15.08
C LEU A 417 9.76 -7.91 14.59
N LEU A 418 11.05 -7.68 14.30
CA LEU A 418 11.95 -8.70 13.76
C LEU A 418 12.10 -9.92 14.67
N GLY A 419 11.92 -9.72 15.97
CA GLY A 419 11.99 -10.77 16.99
C GLY A 419 10.70 -11.55 17.21
N ASN A 420 9.64 -11.31 16.43
CA ASN A 420 8.36 -11.97 16.65
C ASN A 420 8.48 -13.49 16.41
N PRO A 421 8.09 -14.35 17.36
CA PRO A 421 8.24 -15.79 17.20
C PRO A 421 7.29 -16.38 16.15
N SER A 422 6.25 -15.67 15.73
CA SER A 422 5.34 -16.13 14.68
C SER A 422 5.85 -15.70 13.31
N MET A 423 6.16 -16.67 12.44
CA MET A 423 6.60 -16.44 11.06
C MET A 423 5.69 -15.47 10.31
N GLY A 424 4.37 -15.63 10.45
CA GLY A 424 3.39 -14.76 9.80
C GLY A 424 3.24 -13.35 10.42
N ARG A 425 4.07 -12.98 11.40
CA ARG A 425 3.92 -11.72 12.16
C ARG A 425 5.22 -10.97 12.39
N PHE A 426 6.39 -11.55 12.13
CA PHE A 426 7.61 -10.75 12.17
C PHE A 426 7.58 -9.74 11.02
N SER A 427 8.07 -8.53 11.31
CA SER A 427 8.07 -7.41 10.38
C SER A 427 9.17 -6.44 10.76
N TYR A 428 9.56 -5.59 9.82
CA TYR A 428 10.32 -4.38 10.12
C TYR A 428 10.01 -3.29 9.09
N ALA A 429 10.23 -2.05 9.50
CA ALA A 429 10.07 -0.88 8.67
C ALA A 429 11.43 -0.41 8.15
N VAL A 430 11.52 -0.29 6.84
CA VAL A 430 12.60 0.38 6.13
C VAL A 430 12.18 1.83 5.93
N GLN A 431 13.02 2.77 6.35
CA GLN A 431 12.73 4.19 6.09
C GLN A 431 12.95 4.50 4.61
N PRO A 432 12.15 5.41 4.00
CA PRO A 432 12.19 5.60 2.56
C PRO A 432 13.56 6.00 1.99
N ASN A 433 14.40 6.71 2.75
CA ASN A 433 15.76 7.11 2.36
C ASN A 433 16.79 5.96 2.31
N HIS A 434 16.43 4.76 2.75
CA HIS A 434 17.28 3.56 2.71
C HIS A 434 16.86 2.56 1.62
N ASN A 435 15.69 2.76 0.98
CA ASN A 435 15.22 1.89 -0.09
C ASN A 435 16.18 1.93 -1.28
N ALA A 436 16.51 0.75 -1.81
CA ALA A 436 17.33 0.59 -3.00
C ALA A 436 16.64 1.18 -4.24
N ALA A 437 17.44 1.50 -5.26
CA ALA A 437 16.94 1.94 -6.56
C ALA A 437 16.16 0.85 -7.30
N LEU A 438 16.53 -0.40 -7.09
CA LEU A 438 16.01 -1.60 -7.71
C LEU A 438 16.22 -2.80 -6.77
N SER A 439 15.69 -3.97 -7.15
CA SER A 439 16.02 -5.25 -6.51
C SER A 439 16.70 -6.19 -7.52
N THR A 440 17.80 -6.82 -7.10
CA THR A 440 18.57 -7.85 -7.83
C THR A 440 18.65 -9.12 -6.97
N SER A 441 17.49 -9.60 -6.54
CA SER A 441 17.35 -10.81 -5.73
C SER A 441 17.56 -12.10 -6.54
N GLN A 442 18.74 -12.26 -7.13
CA GLN A 442 19.24 -13.52 -7.70
C GLN A 442 20.63 -13.74 -7.14
N GLY A 443 20.90 -14.86 -6.47
CA GLY A 443 22.12 -15.10 -5.67
C GLY A 443 23.43 -15.25 -6.46
N PHE A 444 23.60 -14.48 -7.53
CA PHE A 444 24.89 -14.30 -8.20
C PHE A 444 25.80 -13.38 -7.38
N PRO A 445 27.14 -13.48 -7.55
CA PRO A 445 28.10 -12.54 -6.99
C PRO A 445 27.74 -11.10 -7.39
N GLY A 446 27.46 -10.24 -6.41
CA GLY A 446 27.04 -8.84 -6.65
C GLY A 446 25.56 -8.57 -6.40
N ALA A 447 24.74 -9.60 -6.16
CA ALA A 447 23.38 -9.43 -5.65
C ALA A 447 23.39 -8.67 -4.33
N VAL A 448 22.66 -7.55 -4.28
CA VAL A 448 22.63 -6.70 -3.07
C VAL A 448 21.55 -7.16 -2.09
N ASP A 449 20.56 -7.93 -2.51
CA ASP A 449 19.43 -8.28 -1.65
C ASP A 449 19.69 -9.45 -0.66
N ASN A 450 20.90 -10.04 -0.68
CA ASN A 450 21.33 -11.01 0.33
C ASN A 450 21.90 -10.31 1.58
N TYR A 451 21.02 -9.85 2.47
CA TYR A 451 21.41 -9.06 3.64
C TYR A 451 22.32 -9.79 4.62
N ARG A 452 22.14 -11.10 4.78
CA ARG A 452 23.03 -11.94 5.59
C ARG A 452 24.44 -11.92 5.03
N GLN A 453 24.60 -12.19 3.74
CA GLN A 453 25.90 -12.17 3.08
C GLN A 453 26.54 -10.77 3.13
N GLN A 454 25.77 -9.70 2.93
CA GLN A 454 26.28 -8.33 3.01
C GLN A 454 26.76 -7.97 4.43
N MET A 455 26.07 -8.47 5.46
CA MET A 455 26.49 -8.33 6.86
C MET A 455 27.78 -9.12 7.14
N GLU A 456 27.86 -10.38 6.70
CA GLU A 456 29.00 -11.29 6.93
C GLU A 456 30.27 -10.89 6.16
N LYS A 457 30.15 -10.04 5.11
CA LYS A 457 31.31 -9.48 4.39
C LYS A 457 32.14 -8.51 5.23
N ALA A 458 31.58 -7.94 6.28
CA ALA A 458 32.30 -6.96 7.11
C ALA A 458 33.39 -7.64 7.94
N VAL A 459 34.48 -6.93 8.22
CA VAL A 459 35.50 -7.46 9.14
C VAL A 459 34.90 -7.64 10.53
N GLU A 460 35.00 -8.86 11.08
CA GLU A 460 34.51 -9.14 12.44
C GLU A 460 35.34 -8.35 13.47
N GLN A 461 34.68 -7.39 14.12
CA GLN A 461 35.28 -6.53 15.15
C GLN A 461 34.31 -6.33 16.31
N ASP A 462 34.84 -6.06 17.50
CA ASP A 462 34.03 -5.68 18.66
C ASP A 462 33.24 -4.40 18.34
N GLY A 463 31.90 -4.46 18.48
CA GLY A 463 31.02 -3.36 18.12
C GLY A 463 30.51 -3.37 16.66
N SER A 464 30.83 -4.40 15.87
CA SER A 464 30.23 -4.58 14.54
C SER A 464 28.70 -4.65 14.60
N PHE A 465 28.06 -4.39 13.46
CA PHE A 465 26.61 -4.50 13.35
C PHE A 465 26.12 -5.92 13.63
N GLU A 466 26.84 -6.94 13.15
CA GLU A 466 26.55 -8.35 13.45
C GLU A 466 26.61 -8.64 14.95
N ASN A 467 27.66 -8.18 15.66
CA ASN A 467 27.78 -8.35 17.10
C ASN A 467 26.65 -7.64 17.87
N SER A 468 26.23 -6.48 17.39
CA SER A 468 25.08 -5.76 17.93
C SER A 468 23.77 -6.53 17.73
N LEU A 469 23.55 -7.14 16.55
CA LEU A 469 22.41 -8.00 16.27
C LEU A 469 22.43 -9.28 17.13
N LYS A 470 23.59 -9.92 17.28
CA LYS A 470 23.79 -11.09 18.14
C LYS A 470 23.40 -10.79 19.58
N LYS A 471 23.84 -9.65 20.12
CA LYS A 471 23.47 -9.19 21.47
C LYS A 471 21.97 -8.93 21.60
N ALA A 472 21.35 -8.26 20.62
CA ALA A 472 19.92 -7.96 20.62
C ALA A 472 19.04 -9.21 20.40
N GLY A 473 19.53 -10.20 19.65
CA GLY A 473 18.84 -11.46 19.34
C GLY A 473 18.89 -12.49 20.46
N ARG A 474 19.92 -12.47 21.33
CA ARG A 474 20.10 -13.44 22.42
C ARG A 474 18.86 -13.61 23.33
N PRO A 475 18.19 -12.54 23.82
CA PRO A 475 16.96 -12.67 24.61
C PRO A 475 15.76 -13.25 23.85
N LEU A 476 15.83 -13.26 22.52
CA LEU A 476 14.81 -13.76 21.60
C LEU A 476 15.11 -15.17 21.08
N ARG A 477 16.28 -15.73 21.45
CA ARG A 477 16.82 -16.98 20.91
C ARG A 477 16.99 -16.93 19.39
N LEU A 478 17.44 -15.78 18.87
CA LEU A 478 17.75 -15.57 17.46
C LEU A 478 19.23 -15.22 17.29
N THR A 479 19.86 -15.76 16.25
CA THR A 479 21.21 -15.36 15.82
C THR A 479 21.17 -14.07 14.98
N ALA A 480 22.32 -13.44 14.75
CA ALA A 480 22.41 -12.31 13.83
C ALA A 480 22.01 -12.70 12.40
N ALA A 481 22.50 -13.86 11.92
CA ALA A 481 22.10 -14.42 10.62
C ALA A 481 20.59 -14.64 10.51
N GLN A 482 19.93 -15.19 11.54
CA GLN A 482 18.47 -15.36 11.54
C GLN A 482 17.71 -14.03 11.49
N LEU A 483 18.22 -12.98 12.15
CA LEU A 483 17.63 -11.63 12.07
C LEU A 483 17.81 -11.02 10.68
N ALA A 484 18.97 -11.17 10.05
CA ALA A 484 19.22 -10.75 8.67
C ALA A 484 18.33 -11.52 7.68
N ASN A 485 18.24 -12.84 7.81
CA ASN A 485 17.38 -13.70 7.00
C ASN A 485 15.90 -13.33 7.15
N ARG A 486 15.42 -12.99 8.35
CA ARG A 486 14.06 -12.46 8.53
C ARG A 486 13.86 -11.15 7.78
N ALA A 487 14.86 -10.27 7.74
CA ALA A 487 14.75 -9.04 6.95
C ALA A 487 14.78 -9.33 5.44
N THR A 488 15.59 -10.29 4.98
CA THR A 488 15.63 -10.76 3.58
C THR A 488 14.31 -11.43 3.17
N ALA A 489 13.70 -12.21 4.06
CA ALA A 489 12.38 -12.81 3.84
C ALA A 489 11.26 -11.76 3.68
N LEU A 490 11.47 -10.54 4.19
CA LEU A 490 10.53 -9.42 4.06
C LEU A 490 10.84 -8.50 2.87
N SER A 491 11.89 -8.79 2.11
CA SER A 491 12.30 -8.05 0.92
C SER A 491 11.89 -8.80 -0.36
N CYS A 492 12.30 -8.30 -1.53
CA CYS A 492 12.02 -8.98 -2.79
C CYS A 492 12.57 -10.43 -2.80
N ALA A 493 13.70 -10.68 -2.14
CA ALA A 493 14.34 -11.99 -2.01
C ALA A 493 13.47 -13.04 -1.31
N GLY A 494 12.62 -12.62 -0.37
CA GLY A 494 11.67 -13.52 0.30
C GLY A 494 10.56 -14.06 -0.60
N CYS A 495 10.27 -13.37 -1.72
CA CYS A 495 9.26 -13.78 -2.70
C CYS A 495 9.88 -14.36 -3.98
N HIS A 496 11.06 -13.89 -4.37
CA HIS A 496 11.71 -14.23 -5.63
C HIS A 496 12.92 -15.13 -5.37
N LYS A 497 12.72 -16.46 -5.43
CA LYS A 497 13.73 -17.52 -5.14
C LYS A 497 14.31 -17.49 -3.70
N PRO A 498 13.47 -17.66 -2.66
CA PRO A 498 13.93 -17.70 -1.27
C PRO A 498 15.03 -18.75 -1.00
N SER A 499 15.04 -19.86 -1.75
CA SER A 499 16.06 -20.91 -1.65
C SER A 499 17.46 -20.45 -2.03
N THR A 500 17.57 -19.48 -2.94
CA THR A 500 18.86 -18.89 -3.34
C THR A 500 19.49 -18.04 -2.23
N PHE A 501 18.75 -17.80 -1.15
CA PHE A 501 19.17 -17.06 0.04
C PHE A 501 19.18 -17.94 1.30
N ASP A 502 19.12 -19.27 1.13
CA ASP A 502 19.02 -20.25 2.20
C ASP A 502 17.83 -20.01 3.15
N LEU A 503 16.76 -19.33 2.69
CA LEU A 503 15.64 -18.98 3.57
C LEU A 503 14.73 -20.18 3.87
N ASP A 504 14.69 -21.18 3.01
CA ASP A 504 13.89 -22.40 3.17
C ASP A 504 14.63 -23.52 3.89
N GLU A 505 15.87 -23.29 4.32
CA GLU A 505 16.63 -24.22 5.15
C GLU A 505 16.09 -24.31 6.59
N PRO A 506 16.16 -25.49 7.24
CA PRO A 506 15.76 -25.63 8.64
C PRO A 506 16.51 -24.66 9.55
N ASN A 507 15.76 -23.91 10.36
CA ASN A 507 16.26 -22.88 11.27
C ASN A 507 16.76 -21.59 10.61
N ALA A 508 16.57 -21.38 9.31
CA ALA A 508 17.04 -20.20 8.59
C ALA A 508 16.52 -18.88 9.16
N ILE A 509 15.28 -18.86 9.66
CA ILE A 509 14.60 -17.66 10.17
C ILE A 509 14.24 -17.79 11.66
N GLY A 510 14.85 -18.72 12.38
CA GLY A 510 14.63 -18.92 13.83
C GLY A 510 14.54 -20.39 14.22
N PRO A 511 14.60 -20.74 15.51
CA PRO A 511 14.57 -22.14 15.95
C PRO A 511 13.33 -22.89 15.45
N GLY A 512 13.55 -23.95 14.67
CA GLY A 512 12.51 -24.77 14.03
C GLY A 512 11.73 -24.06 12.91
N GLN A 513 12.22 -22.92 12.41
CA GLN A 513 11.51 -22.10 11.42
C GLN A 513 12.33 -21.97 10.14
N GLN A 514 11.63 -22.15 9.02
CA GLN A 514 12.12 -21.92 7.66
C GLN A 514 11.07 -21.12 6.89
N TRP A 515 11.50 -20.33 5.92
CA TRP A 515 10.60 -19.60 5.04
C TRP A 515 10.04 -20.54 3.97
N PRO A 516 8.77 -20.36 3.53
CA PRO A 516 8.21 -21.20 2.47
C PRO A 516 9.01 -21.01 1.18
N SER A 517 9.33 -22.13 0.52
CA SER A 517 9.87 -22.07 -0.84
C SER A 517 8.82 -21.52 -1.80
N ALA A 518 9.26 -20.73 -2.77
CA ALA A 518 8.42 -20.15 -3.81
C ALA A 518 9.19 -20.16 -5.13
N ASP A 519 8.46 -20.36 -6.23
CA ASP A 519 8.99 -20.11 -7.57
C ASP A 519 9.28 -18.61 -7.76
N PHE A 520 9.85 -18.26 -8.91
CA PHE A 520 10.31 -16.89 -9.14
C PHE A 520 9.19 -15.85 -9.14
N VAL A 521 7.98 -16.13 -9.65
CA VAL A 521 6.87 -15.14 -9.70
C VAL A 521 5.55 -15.74 -9.23
N HIS A 522 4.63 -14.88 -8.78
CA HIS A 522 3.30 -15.29 -8.29
C HIS A 522 2.37 -15.83 -9.38
N VAL A 523 2.51 -15.32 -10.60
CA VAL A 523 1.82 -15.77 -11.81
C VAL A 523 2.88 -15.90 -12.89
N ASP A 524 3.16 -17.12 -13.33
CA ASP A 524 4.14 -17.37 -14.38
C ASP A 524 3.49 -17.37 -15.77
N VAL A 525 4.19 -16.77 -16.72
CA VAL A 525 3.87 -16.78 -18.16
C VAL A 525 4.39 -18.04 -18.85
N GLU A 526 5.21 -18.83 -18.17
CA GLU A 526 5.46 -20.21 -18.59
C GLU A 526 4.14 -20.96 -18.54
N VAL A 527 3.52 -21.07 -19.71
CA VAL A 527 2.39 -21.94 -19.97
C VAL A 527 2.77 -23.32 -19.42
N ALA A 528 1.93 -23.88 -18.56
CA ALA A 528 2.12 -25.21 -18.02
C ALA A 528 2.50 -26.18 -19.16
N ASP A 529 3.74 -26.68 -19.10
CA ASP A 529 4.35 -27.66 -19.99
C ASP A 529 4.20 -27.40 -21.50
N PHE A 530 5.16 -26.66 -22.04
CA PHE A 530 5.69 -26.99 -23.37
C PHE A 530 6.37 -28.37 -23.29
N VAL A 531 5.60 -29.45 -23.33
CA VAL A 531 6.12 -30.68 -23.93
C VAL A 531 6.28 -30.33 -25.42
N PRO A 532 7.49 -30.30 -25.98
CA PRO A 532 7.64 -30.17 -27.42
C PRO A 532 6.90 -31.35 -28.05
N VAL A 533 5.79 -31.09 -28.74
CA VAL A 533 5.02 -32.11 -29.46
C VAL A 533 5.71 -32.49 -30.77
N ASP A 534 7.03 -32.31 -30.85
CA ASP A 534 7.84 -32.46 -32.05
C ASP A 534 8.49 -33.86 -32.15
N ALA A 535 8.13 -34.82 -31.29
CA ALA A 535 8.62 -36.20 -31.38
C ALA A 535 7.56 -37.26 -31.73
N GLU A 536 6.26 -36.94 -31.71
CA GLU A 536 5.20 -37.95 -31.96
C GLU A 536 4.11 -37.56 -32.96
N ILE A 537 4.15 -36.35 -33.56
CA ILE A 537 3.12 -35.91 -34.53
C ILE A 537 3.41 -36.30 -35.98
N GLU A 538 4.65 -36.66 -36.36
CA GLU A 538 4.93 -37.03 -37.76
C GLU A 538 4.29 -38.36 -38.21
N ASN A 539 3.82 -39.20 -37.27
CA ASN A 539 3.19 -40.49 -37.59
C ASN A 539 1.66 -40.51 -37.55
N MET A 540 0.97 -39.38 -37.33
CA MET A 540 -0.50 -39.33 -37.40
C MET A 540 -1.00 -38.35 -38.46
N ARG A 541 -0.63 -38.61 -39.72
CA ARG A 541 -1.32 -38.07 -40.90
C ARG A 541 -2.72 -38.67 -40.99
N GLY A 542 -3.72 -38.06 -40.33
CA GLY A 542 -5.10 -38.51 -40.50
C GLY A 542 -6.20 -37.94 -39.61
N PHE A 543 -5.91 -37.07 -38.62
CA PHE A 543 -6.98 -36.45 -37.83
C PHE A 543 -6.67 -34.99 -37.52
N GLY A 544 -7.58 -34.10 -37.91
CA GLY A 544 -7.46 -32.66 -37.65
C GLY A 544 -7.52 -32.36 -36.15
N VAL A 545 -6.42 -31.88 -35.58
CA VAL A 545 -6.36 -31.39 -34.21
C VAL A 545 -6.00 -29.91 -34.20
N ARG A 546 -7.04 -29.07 -34.29
CA ARG A 546 -7.04 -27.66 -33.87
C ARG A 546 -7.73 -27.49 -32.49
N ARG A 547 -7.62 -28.49 -31.60
CA ARG A 547 -8.23 -28.43 -30.26
C ARG A 547 -7.31 -29.01 -29.18
N ARG A 548 -6.73 -28.11 -28.36
CA ARG A 548 -6.91 -28.03 -26.90
C ARG A 548 -5.78 -27.19 -26.26
N PHE A 549 -5.88 -25.87 -26.40
CA PHE A 549 -5.19 -24.91 -25.51
C PHE A 549 -6.19 -23.96 -24.80
N PHE A 550 -7.49 -24.11 -25.08
CA PHE A 550 -8.55 -23.24 -24.56
C PHE A 550 -9.43 -23.90 -23.47
N ASP A 551 -9.12 -25.14 -23.07
CA ASP A 551 -9.95 -25.93 -22.12
C ASP A 551 -9.31 -26.12 -20.74
N THR A 552 -8.12 -25.58 -20.46
CA THR A 552 -7.65 -25.45 -19.08
C THR A 552 -8.23 -24.17 -18.48
N PRO A 553 -9.03 -24.22 -17.40
CA PRO A 553 -9.61 -23.03 -16.76
C PRO A 553 -8.55 -22.03 -16.24
N ASN A 554 -7.29 -22.47 -16.13
CA ASN A 554 -6.17 -21.74 -15.58
C ASN A 554 -5.08 -21.64 -16.66
N ALA A 555 -4.92 -20.46 -17.26
CA ALA A 555 -3.96 -20.26 -18.36
C ALA A 555 -2.51 -20.06 -17.88
N PHE A 556 -2.32 -19.77 -16.59
CA PHE A 556 -1.03 -19.41 -16.01
C PHE A 556 -0.73 -20.22 -14.73
N ALA A 557 0.53 -20.60 -14.54
CA ALA A 557 0.95 -21.31 -13.34
C ALA A 557 1.02 -20.34 -12.15
N LEU A 558 0.35 -20.68 -11.05
CA LEU A 558 0.49 -19.94 -9.79
C LEU A 558 1.46 -20.67 -8.87
N SER A 559 2.30 -19.90 -8.18
CA SER A 559 3.26 -20.43 -7.22
C SER A 559 2.56 -21.20 -6.08
N PRO A 560 3.21 -22.24 -5.52
CA PRO A 560 2.67 -22.98 -4.37
C PRO A 560 2.35 -22.06 -3.18
N ALA A 561 3.21 -21.09 -2.88
CA ALA A 561 3.00 -20.13 -1.80
C ALA A 561 1.72 -19.30 -2.01
N LEU A 562 1.45 -18.83 -3.24
CA LEU A 562 0.22 -18.11 -3.55
C LEU A 562 -1.02 -18.97 -3.32
N LYS A 563 -1.01 -20.21 -3.82
CA LYS A 563 -2.14 -21.15 -3.71
C LYS A 563 -2.40 -21.60 -2.27
N GLN A 564 -1.36 -21.95 -1.54
CA GLN A 564 -1.48 -22.66 -0.26
C GLN A 564 -1.53 -21.72 0.95
N MET A 565 -0.89 -20.55 0.86
CA MET A 565 -0.80 -19.61 1.99
C MET A 565 -1.62 -18.35 1.74
N PHE A 566 -1.31 -17.63 0.65
CA PHE A 566 -1.82 -16.28 0.46
C PHE A 566 -3.29 -16.23 0.04
N LEU A 567 -3.73 -17.04 -0.93
CA LEU A 567 -5.13 -17.07 -1.35
C LEU A 567 -6.08 -17.50 -0.21
N PRO A 568 -5.80 -18.54 0.59
CA PRO A 568 -6.63 -18.88 1.74
C PRO A 568 -6.68 -17.77 2.81
N ALA A 569 -5.55 -17.11 3.09
CA ALA A 569 -5.52 -16.00 4.04
C ALA A 569 -6.33 -14.79 3.54
N ARG A 570 -6.19 -14.43 2.26
CA ARG A 570 -6.96 -13.35 1.62
C ARG A 570 -8.45 -13.69 1.52
N THR A 571 -8.79 -14.95 1.29
CA THR A 571 -10.19 -15.42 1.30
C THR A 571 -10.83 -15.20 2.65
N ARG A 572 -10.17 -15.62 3.73
CA ARG A 572 -10.63 -15.35 5.11
C ARG A 572 -10.77 -13.86 5.38
N ASN A 573 -9.82 -13.04 4.92
CA ASN A 573 -9.90 -11.60 5.08
C ASN A 573 -11.12 -11.01 4.35
N LEU A 574 -11.36 -11.39 3.09
CA LEU A 574 -12.50 -10.92 2.31
C LEU A 574 -13.83 -11.32 2.96
N VAL A 575 -13.96 -12.56 3.44
CA VAL A 575 -15.15 -13.04 4.19
C VAL A 575 -15.37 -12.24 5.46
N ASN A 576 -14.30 -12.00 6.24
CA ASN A 576 -14.39 -11.22 7.46
C ASN A 576 -14.88 -9.79 7.15
N LEU A 577 -14.24 -9.12 6.18
CA LEU A 577 -14.63 -7.77 5.76
C LEU A 577 -16.07 -7.70 5.25
N HIS A 578 -16.50 -8.70 4.48
CA HIS A 578 -17.87 -8.78 3.99
C HIS A 578 -18.89 -8.97 5.12
N ASN A 579 -18.56 -9.76 6.13
CA ASN A 579 -19.46 -10.12 7.23
C ASN A 579 -19.51 -9.07 8.34
N GLU A 580 -18.58 -8.13 8.37
CA GLU A 580 -18.62 -6.99 9.27
C GLU A 580 -19.84 -6.09 9.00
N ASN A 581 -20.36 -5.48 10.06
CA ASN A 581 -21.50 -4.56 9.97
C ASN A 581 -21.20 -3.40 9.00
N VAL A 582 -22.20 -2.95 8.28
CA VAL A 582 -22.13 -1.73 7.46
C VAL A 582 -22.64 -0.58 8.30
N HIS A 583 -21.80 0.42 8.51
CA HIS A 583 -22.11 1.62 9.27
C HIS A 583 -22.39 2.79 8.34
N ASN A 584 -23.21 3.74 8.79
CA ASN A 584 -23.21 5.06 8.17
C ASN A 584 -21.86 5.73 8.42
N CYS A 585 -21.37 6.53 7.48
CA CYS A 585 -20.12 7.26 7.62
C CYS A 585 -20.41 8.64 8.20
N LYS A 586 -19.94 8.87 9.43
CA LYS A 586 -20.07 10.17 10.09
C LYS A 586 -18.85 11.04 9.78
N PRO A 587 -19.05 12.30 9.37
CA PRO A 587 -18.02 13.34 9.39
C PRO A 587 -17.11 13.30 10.62
N SER A 588 -15.80 13.30 10.43
CA SER A 588 -14.80 13.29 11.51
C SER A 588 -13.50 13.95 11.06
N LEU A 589 -12.72 14.45 12.02
CA LEU A 589 -11.31 14.75 11.78
C LEU A 589 -10.50 13.46 11.77
N ILE A 590 -9.65 13.32 10.77
CA ILE A 590 -8.64 12.27 10.72
C ILE A 590 -7.29 12.91 11.01
N PRO A 591 -6.49 12.35 11.94
CA PRO A 591 -5.14 12.85 12.20
C PRO A 591 -4.34 12.95 10.88
N SER A 592 -3.78 14.12 10.60
CA SER A 592 -2.78 14.26 9.55
C SER A 592 -1.44 13.79 10.09
N LEU A 593 -0.83 12.80 9.45
CA LEU A 593 0.48 12.27 9.85
C LEU A 593 1.63 13.23 9.46
N ASP A 594 1.38 14.24 8.63
CA ASP A 594 2.38 15.17 8.09
C ASP A 594 2.53 16.46 8.93
N THR A 595 2.11 16.41 10.19
CA THR A 595 2.12 17.60 11.04
C THR A 595 3.20 17.50 12.08
N LYS A 596 3.99 18.58 12.20
CA LYS A 596 4.98 18.74 13.29
C LYS A 596 4.34 18.56 14.67
N ARG A 597 3.02 18.70 14.77
CA ARG A 597 2.21 18.42 15.96
C ARG A 597 0.96 17.62 15.57
N PRO A 598 0.90 16.31 15.86
CA PRO A 598 -0.27 15.51 15.59
C PRO A 598 -1.50 16.05 16.34
N ILE A 599 -2.68 15.94 15.72
CA ILE A 599 -3.95 16.19 16.41
C ILE A 599 -4.05 15.26 17.62
N THR A 600 -4.35 15.83 18.76
CA THR A 600 -4.54 15.08 20.00
C THR A 600 -5.90 14.37 20.00
N ALA A 601 -6.02 13.26 20.74
CA ALA A 601 -7.31 12.58 20.91
C ALA A 601 -8.39 13.51 21.52
N SER A 602 -7.99 14.51 22.31
CA SER A 602 -8.90 15.52 22.86
C SER A 602 -9.46 16.44 21.77
N GLU A 603 -8.61 16.84 20.82
CA GLU A 603 -9.04 17.66 19.68
C GLU A 603 -10.00 16.88 18.78
N VAL A 604 -9.70 15.62 18.45
CA VAL A 604 -10.65 14.76 17.70
C VAL A 604 -12.00 14.67 18.42
N ARG A 605 -12.00 14.45 19.74
CA ARG A 605 -13.24 14.38 20.53
C ARG A 605 -14.03 15.70 20.50
N ALA A 606 -13.35 16.83 20.66
CA ALA A 606 -13.99 18.14 20.65
C ALA A 606 -14.63 18.44 19.28
N PHE A 607 -13.94 18.14 18.18
CA PHE A 607 -14.51 18.25 16.83
C PHE A 607 -15.70 17.31 16.64
N ASN A 608 -15.56 16.04 17.02
CA ASN A 608 -16.62 15.05 16.87
C ASN A 608 -17.87 15.38 17.71
N SER A 609 -17.70 16.09 18.83
CA SER A 609 -18.79 16.66 19.63
C SER A 609 -19.47 17.81 18.87
N ALA A 610 -18.70 18.79 18.38
CA ALA A 610 -19.25 19.90 17.61
C ALA A 610 -20.04 19.43 16.37
N VAL A 611 -19.48 18.47 15.62
CA VAL A 611 -20.19 17.83 14.49
C VAL A 611 -21.46 17.11 14.96
N LYS A 612 -21.43 16.45 16.12
CA LYS A 612 -22.62 15.76 16.66
C LYS A 612 -23.75 16.76 16.92
N ASP A 613 -23.43 17.95 17.42
CA ASP A 613 -24.40 19.00 17.73
C ASP A 613 -24.94 19.70 16.47
N LEU A 614 -24.24 19.60 15.34
CA LEU A 614 -24.70 20.06 14.03
C LEU A 614 -25.62 19.05 13.32
N VAL A 615 -25.47 17.76 13.60
CA VAL A 615 -26.30 16.73 12.97
C VAL A 615 -27.69 16.71 13.61
N ASN A 616 -28.72 16.96 12.81
CA ASN A 616 -30.10 16.86 13.27
C ASN A 616 -30.43 15.43 13.77
N PRO A 617 -30.73 15.24 15.07
CA PRO A 617 -30.97 13.90 15.62
C PRO A 617 -32.22 13.22 15.05
N ALA A 618 -33.15 13.98 14.47
CA ALA A 618 -34.32 13.45 13.80
C ALA A 618 -33.96 12.61 12.57
N ILE A 619 -32.88 12.96 11.85
CA ILE A 619 -32.40 12.21 10.69
C ILE A 619 -32.01 10.79 11.11
N LEU A 620 -31.16 10.69 12.14
CA LEU A 620 -30.71 9.40 12.67
C LEU A 620 -31.86 8.57 13.24
N LYS A 621 -32.82 9.23 13.91
CA LYS A 621 -34.01 8.55 14.45
C LYS A 621 -34.86 7.95 13.33
N ARG A 622 -35.19 8.72 12.29
CA ARG A 622 -35.98 8.24 11.14
C ARG A 622 -35.28 7.11 10.40
N ALA A 623 -33.97 7.23 10.17
CA ALA A 623 -33.20 6.18 9.50
C ALA A 623 -33.19 4.87 10.32
N LYS A 624 -33.02 4.96 11.66
CA LYS A 624 -33.13 3.80 12.56
C LYS A 624 -34.53 3.17 12.49
N GLU A 625 -35.59 3.95 12.39
CA GLU A 625 -36.97 3.46 12.27
C GLU A 625 -37.22 2.75 10.93
N GLN A 626 -36.83 3.36 9.81
CA GLN A 626 -36.92 2.75 8.48
C GLN A 626 -36.11 1.43 8.37
N LEU A 627 -34.96 1.35 9.04
CA LEU A 627 -34.18 0.11 9.11
C LEU A 627 -34.91 -0.99 9.90
N ARG A 628 -35.57 -0.64 11.02
CA ARG A 628 -36.38 -1.59 11.79
C ARG A 628 -37.57 -2.10 10.99
N GLU A 629 -38.23 -1.24 10.22
CA GLU A 629 -39.30 -1.64 9.30
C GLU A 629 -38.79 -2.58 8.20
N ALA A 630 -37.63 -2.26 7.61
CA ALA A 630 -37.00 -3.11 6.61
C ALA A 630 -36.62 -4.49 7.19
N ASP A 631 -36.14 -4.56 8.43
CA ASP A 631 -35.84 -5.83 9.10
C ASP A 631 -37.11 -6.61 9.49
N ALA A 632 -38.15 -5.93 9.98
CA ALA A 632 -39.43 -6.57 10.33
C ALA A 632 -40.08 -7.25 9.11
N SER A 633 -39.92 -6.66 7.92
CA SER A 633 -40.40 -7.25 6.67
C SER A 633 -39.72 -8.59 6.29
N LYS A 634 -38.55 -8.91 6.87
CA LYS A 634 -37.85 -10.19 6.67
C LYS A 634 -38.56 -11.36 7.37
N GLY A 635 -39.22 -11.11 8.50
CA GLY A 635 -39.78 -12.16 9.37
C GLY A 635 -41.04 -12.86 8.83
N ALA A 636 -41.69 -12.29 7.81
CA ALA A 636 -42.94 -12.83 7.26
C ALA A 636 -42.75 -13.94 6.20
N PHE A 637 -41.53 -14.21 5.74
CA PHE A 637 -41.25 -15.24 4.72
C PHE A 637 -40.20 -16.24 5.25
N GLY A 638 -40.65 -17.49 5.45
CA GLY A 638 -39.95 -18.52 6.22
C GLY A 638 -38.51 -18.90 5.81
N SER A 639 -37.78 -19.35 6.83
CA SER A 639 -36.34 -19.65 6.94
C SER A 639 -35.79 -20.86 6.15
N ARG A 640 -36.46 -21.33 5.08
CA ARG A 640 -36.07 -22.58 4.39
C ARG A 640 -35.48 -22.44 2.99
N LEU A 641 -35.25 -21.22 2.49
CA LEU A 641 -34.62 -21.05 1.18
C LEU A 641 -33.10 -20.97 1.31
N LYS A 642 -32.40 -21.92 0.68
CA LYS A 642 -30.95 -21.87 0.45
C LYS A 642 -30.57 -20.48 -0.13
N PRO A 643 -29.39 -19.94 0.21
CA PRO A 643 -28.93 -18.61 -0.19
C PRO A 643 -28.62 -18.46 -1.69
N SER A 644 -29.23 -19.26 -2.58
CA SER A 644 -29.13 -19.07 -4.03
C SER A 644 -29.98 -17.87 -4.48
N GLY A 645 -29.40 -16.67 -4.35
CA GLY A 645 -29.20 -15.83 -5.54
C GLY A 645 -30.09 -14.61 -5.83
N GLY A 646 -30.87 -14.04 -4.90
CA GLY A 646 -31.58 -12.79 -5.27
C GLY A 646 -32.20 -11.95 -4.16
N ARG A 647 -33.16 -12.49 -3.40
CA ARG A 647 -33.99 -11.64 -2.51
C ARG A 647 -33.26 -11.08 -1.28
N SER A 648 -32.24 -11.78 -0.82
CA SER A 648 -31.51 -11.37 0.39
C SER A 648 -30.58 -10.17 0.13
N PHE A 649 -30.03 -10.08 -1.10
CA PHE A 649 -29.30 -8.90 -1.59
C PHE A 649 -30.20 -7.67 -1.75
N VAL A 650 -31.46 -7.85 -2.16
CA VAL A 650 -32.42 -6.74 -2.30
C VAL A 650 -32.66 -6.03 -0.96
N ASN A 651 -32.75 -6.78 0.13
CA ASN A 651 -32.96 -6.19 1.46
C ASN A 651 -31.73 -5.42 1.95
N LEU A 652 -30.52 -5.95 1.74
CA LEU A 652 -29.30 -5.23 2.09
C LEU A 652 -29.13 -3.97 1.22
N ALA A 653 -29.46 -4.04 -0.07
CA ALA A 653 -29.44 -2.87 -0.96
C ALA A 653 -30.38 -1.76 -0.46
N LYS A 654 -31.62 -2.11 -0.08
CA LYS A 654 -32.58 -1.16 0.51
C LYS A 654 -32.06 -0.58 1.83
N GLN A 655 -31.46 -1.40 2.69
CA GLN A 655 -30.86 -0.96 3.96
C GLN A 655 -29.68 0.00 3.74
N LYS A 656 -28.84 -0.27 2.75
CA LYS A 656 -27.76 0.64 2.33
C LYS A 656 -28.30 1.94 1.75
N GLU A 657 -29.38 1.89 0.99
CA GLU A 657 -30.04 3.08 0.44
C GLU A 657 -30.58 3.97 1.56
N ILE A 658 -31.23 3.40 2.59
CA ILE A 658 -31.67 4.14 3.79
C ILE A 658 -30.47 4.81 4.48
N ILE A 659 -29.35 4.08 4.66
CA ILE A 659 -28.13 4.65 5.22
C ILE A 659 -27.59 5.79 4.34
N HIS A 660 -27.56 5.61 3.03
CA HIS A 660 -27.03 6.58 2.08
C HIS A 660 -27.86 7.87 2.05
N GLU A 661 -29.19 7.77 2.03
CA GLU A 661 -30.05 8.94 2.09
C GLU A 661 -29.92 9.67 3.43
N ALA A 662 -29.77 8.94 4.54
CA ALA A 662 -29.50 9.56 5.84
C ALA A 662 -28.16 10.33 5.85
N GLU A 663 -27.10 9.76 5.29
CA GLU A 663 -25.80 10.46 5.15
C GLU A 663 -25.90 11.69 4.25
N LYS A 664 -26.62 11.58 3.14
CA LYS A 664 -26.84 12.68 2.20
C LYS A 664 -27.62 13.81 2.85
N GLU A 665 -28.65 13.49 3.62
CA GLU A 665 -29.41 14.47 4.39
C GLU A 665 -28.52 15.14 5.44
N MET A 666 -27.70 14.37 6.17
CA MET A 666 -26.73 14.92 7.14
C MET A 666 -25.72 15.87 6.48
N LEU A 667 -25.23 15.55 5.28
CA LEU A 667 -24.28 16.39 4.53
C LEU A 667 -24.95 17.57 3.83
N SER A 668 -26.28 17.61 3.75
CA SER A 668 -27.03 18.73 3.18
C SER A 668 -27.24 19.89 4.16
N GLU A 669 -26.98 19.66 5.45
CA GLU A 669 -26.97 20.73 6.47
C GLU A 669 -25.96 21.81 6.06
N PRO A 670 -26.36 23.08 5.90
CA PRO A 670 -25.53 24.14 5.31
C PRO A 670 -24.13 24.25 5.94
N ASP A 671 -24.06 24.19 7.27
CA ASP A 671 -22.80 24.30 8.03
C ASP A 671 -21.85 23.14 7.75
N LEU A 672 -22.37 21.91 7.65
CA LEU A 672 -21.58 20.73 7.32
C LEU A 672 -21.20 20.70 5.84
N ARG A 673 -22.12 21.14 4.97
CA ARG A 673 -21.89 21.22 3.54
C ARG A 673 -20.73 22.18 3.22
N ASP A 674 -20.75 23.39 3.77
CA ASP A 674 -19.69 24.38 3.55
C ASP A 674 -18.33 23.87 4.07
N LEU A 675 -18.35 23.24 5.24
CA LEU A 675 -17.16 22.61 5.83
C LEU A 675 -16.58 21.50 4.93
N PHE A 676 -17.41 20.64 4.36
CA PHE A 676 -16.98 19.49 3.55
C PHE A 676 -16.65 19.85 2.10
N GLU A 677 -17.42 20.72 1.44
CA GLU A 677 -17.17 21.15 0.07
C GLU A 677 -15.82 21.86 -0.07
N ARG A 678 -15.39 22.61 0.97
CA ARG A 678 -14.10 23.30 0.98
C ARG A 678 -12.91 22.36 1.21
N ASN A 679 -13.09 21.24 1.92
CA ASN A 679 -11.99 20.52 2.57
C ASN A 679 -11.95 18.98 2.34
N VAL A 680 -13.06 18.30 2.00
CA VAL A 680 -13.15 16.82 1.86
C VAL A 680 -13.26 16.35 0.42
N LEU A 681 -13.74 17.21 -0.48
CA LEU A 681 -13.83 16.91 -1.91
C LEU A 681 -12.56 17.17 -2.76
N PRO A 682 -11.29 17.14 -2.26
CA PRO A 682 -10.13 17.13 -3.15
C PRO A 682 -10.02 15.87 -4.02
N SER A 683 -10.77 14.78 -3.77
CA SER A 683 -10.68 13.56 -4.61
C SER A 683 -11.02 13.80 -6.09
N HIS A 684 -11.65 14.93 -6.40
CA HIS A 684 -11.91 15.40 -7.77
C HIS A 684 -11.19 16.71 -8.12
N LYS A 685 -10.42 17.33 -7.21
CA LYS A 685 -9.62 18.50 -7.59
C LYS A 685 -8.54 18.06 -8.57
N GLN A 686 -8.42 18.84 -9.64
CA GLN A 686 -7.46 18.70 -10.72
C GLN A 686 -6.08 18.36 -10.16
N LEU A 687 -5.32 17.55 -10.92
CA LEU A 687 -3.89 17.31 -10.78
C LEU A 687 -3.23 18.46 -10.02
N GLU A 688 -2.91 18.24 -8.74
CA GLU A 688 -2.25 19.32 -8.00
C GLU A 688 -0.90 19.51 -8.65
N LYS A 689 -0.75 20.66 -9.31
CA LYS A 689 0.47 21.01 -10.02
C LYS A 689 1.57 21.04 -8.98
N VAL A 690 2.54 20.13 -9.10
CA VAL A 690 3.76 20.21 -8.31
C VAL A 690 4.34 21.60 -8.55
N THR A 691 4.30 22.44 -7.52
CA THR A 691 4.83 23.80 -7.62
C THR A 691 6.33 23.72 -7.46
N LEU A 692 7.00 23.61 -8.61
CA LEU A 692 8.45 23.59 -8.70
C LEU A 692 9.02 24.96 -8.32
N SER A 693 10.11 24.96 -7.55
CA SER A 693 10.88 26.18 -7.31
C SER A 693 11.43 26.75 -8.63
N PRO A 694 11.77 28.05 -8.72
CA PRO A 694 12.41 28.59 -9.91
C PRO A 694 13.66 27.83 -10.35
N ASP A 695 14.47 27.32 -9.40
CA ASP A 695 15.63 26.49 -9.70
C ASP A 695 15.25 25.11 -10.23
N GLN A 696 14.25 24.46 -9.63
CA GLN A 696 13.74 23.18 -10.13
C GLN A 696 13.12 23.34 -11.52
N LYS A 697 12.45 24.47 -11.80
CA LYS A 697 11.95 24.80 -13.14
C LYS A 697 13.09 24.98 -14.13
N ARG A 698 14.17 25.67 -13.74
CA ARG A 698 15.37 25.84 -14.57
C ARG A 698 16.07 24.51 -14.86
N GLN A 699 16.23 23.66 -13.84
CA GLN A 699 16.85 22.33 -13.96
C GLN A 699 15.97 21.33 -14.75
N MET A 700 14.64 21.41 -14.60
CA MET A 700 13.72 20.64 -15.44
C MET A 700 13.74 21.13 -16.89
N ALA A 701 13.84 22.44 -17.11
CA ALA A 701 13.98 23.02 -18.45
C ALA A 701 15.34 22.74 -19.10
N SER A 702 16.36 22.36 -18.32
CA SER A 702 17.65 21.89 -18.82
C SER A 702 17.69 20.38 -19.05
N GLY A 703 16.55 19.69 -18.97
CA GLY A 703 16.47 18.28 -19.34
C GLY A 703 16.96 17.29 -18.28
N GLU A 704 17.11 17.69 -17.02
CA GLU A 704 17.59 16.75 -16.00
C GLU A 704 16.48 15.76 -15.58
N GLY A 705 16.30 14.67 -16.31
CA GLY A 705 15.39 13.57 -15.92
C GLY A 705 15.63 13.10 -14.47
N SER A 706 16.89 13.09 -14.02
CA SER A 706 17.27 12.79 -12.63
C SER A 706 16.54 13.65 -11.59
N LEU A 707 16.16 14.89 -11.92
CA LEU A 707 15.44 15.78 -11.02
C LEU A 707 14.00 15.33 -10.80
N LYS A 708 13.28 14.86 -11.83
CA LYS A 708 11.91 14.33 -11.67
C LYS A 708 11.90 13.15 -10.69
N SER A 709 12.84 12.23 -10.85
CA SER A 709 13.02 11.09 -9.94
C SER A 709 13.44 11.52 -8.53
N LYS A 710 14.32 12.52 -8.39
CA LYS A 710 14.67 13.08 -7.07
C LYS A 710 13.45 13.70 -6.38
N ILE A 711 12.69 14.53 -7.09
CA ILE A 711 11.46 15.16 -6.57
C ILE A 711 10.45 14.09 -6.17
N ALA A 712 10.23 13.09 -7.01
CA ALA A 712 9.32 11.99 -6.66
C ALA A 712 9.79 11.23 -5.43
N ASN A 713 11.08 10.89 -5.32
CA ASN A 713 11.59 10.24 -4.10
C ASN A 713 11.59 11.17 -2.87
N GLU A 714 11.64 12.50 -3.04
CA GLU A 714 11.45 13.47 -1.96
C GLU A 714 10.00 13.55 -1.50
N LEU A 715 9.06 13.62 -2.44
CA LEU A 715 7.64 13.52 -2.15
C LEU A 715 7.38 12.19 -1.43
N GLU A 716 7.98 11.10 -1.93
CA GLU A 716 7.80 9.81 -1.30
C GLU A 716 8.34 9.74 0.14
N ARG A 717 9.47 10.42 0.41
CA ARG A 717 10.03 10.50 1.76
C ARG A 717 9.14 11.23 2.76
N ARG A 718 8.26 12.12 2.32
CA ARG A 718 7.40 12.92 3.22
C ARG A 718 6.31 12.10 3.89
N PHE A 719 5.97 10.92 3.36
CA PHE A 719 4.86 10.15 3.91
C PHE A 719 5.33 8.81 4.46
N PRO A 720 4.89 8.45 5.68
CA PRO A 720 5.29 7.21 6.30
C PRO A 720 4.80 5.99 5.49
N PRO A 721 5.50 4.85 5.58
CA PRO A 721 5.01 3.60 5.00
C PRO A 721 3.59 3.27 5.47
N ARG A 722 2.72 2.83 4.55
CA ARG A 722 1.33 2.44 4.87
C ARG A 722 1.31 1.35 5.93
N LYS A 723 0.37 1.49 6.87
CA LYS A 723 -0.08 0.39 7.71
C LYS A 723 -1.39 -0.12 7.13
N THR A 724 -1.46 -1.42 6.86
CA THR A 724 -2.62 -2.07 6.26
C THR A 724 -3.55 -2.57 7.36
N VAL A 725 -4.83 -2.78 7.04
CA VAL A 725 -5.81 -3.36 7.97
C VAL A 725 -5.41 -4.75 8.49
N THR A 726 -4.55 -5.45 7.76
CA THR A 726 -4.02 -6.77 8.13
C THR A 726 -2.73 -6.73 8.96
N GLY A 727 -2.18 -5.56 9.25
CA GLY A 727 -1.11 -5.37 10.24
C GLY A 727 0.29 -5.84 9.83
N SER A 728 0.45 -6.73 8.85
CA SER A 728 1.74 -7.07 8.23
C SER A 728 1.53 -8.10 7.13
N PHE A 729 1.94 -7.77 5.92
CA PHE A 729 2.81 -8.57 5.05
C PHE A 729 3.28 -7.58 3.98
N ARG A 730 4.43 -6.93 4.24
CA ARG A 730 5.08 -6.00 3.30
C ARG A 730 5.77 -6.72 2.14
N VAL A 731 5.56 -8.02 2.00
CA VAL A 731 6.06 -8.80 0.89
C VAL A 731 4.90 -9.03 -0.08
N HIS A 732 5.21 -8.79 -1.35
CA HIS A 732 4.33 -8.40 -2.45
C HIS A 732 3.08 -9.26 -2.68
#